data_AF-A0A932WPZ7-F1
#
_entry.id   AF-A0A932WPZ7-F1
#
_cell.length_a   1.000
_cell.length_b   1.000
_cell.length_c   1.000
_cell.angle_alpha   90.00
_cell.angle_beta   90.00
_cell.angle_gamma   90.00
#
_symmetry.space_group_name_H-M   'P 1'
#
loop_
_entity.id
_entity.type
_entity.pdbx_description
1 polymer ?
#
loop_
_entity_poly.entity_id
_entity_poly.type
_entity_poly.pdbx_seq_one_letter_code
_entity_poly.pdbx_strand_id
1 'polypeptide(L)'
;MNRPAKYRIAAAGLGLILVAGGAALIHRLWPGPSSKVLLRQAIAAIDEKDDSRAALLLDQILDREPKNCRALLYRGQAAHNLGDAPGAEKFWAAVPDSHPPEAATARFSQGQQALAAHRARDAERLFRRSTELHPQYEAPRLRLIFLYNLQMRDADLRSELAAIRAERPWTLDELTFSTGYMGTVFDWPSQVTELEKFIAADHGDVNSILALAECLLASEKVDQAVELLERSLARQTSNQALRGTLADALLRNQNPDRARQVLGNETRPGETSVHLARAYGAFYTAGGDWDQAAAWLDRAAELDPDHRPTLFHLGQALERTGHHDDAKRILHRARLLELLLSERGRFLSAVRPRIWQFSPSDGHSAADTPDAEGTEFLEQLALEIARLLVNLERSFEASAWLEQVLVWRPADSRARAQYAEALNRARRELADSAAGTLRLQTGAAAPLAAPLPLLRIEQPRSAEGRAAIRLVDRHSQAGVEFQYRNGATGSRYILETLGGGVAAFDFDGDGWPDLYFSQGCPLPVNPQNEPSWRDRLFQNVEGTFRDVTEAAGLGDAQYSHGTSAGDFDNDGFEDLAVANFGTCVLYRNNGDGTLTDVSTAAGISGSAWHSSLAFADLDRDGYLDLYVVTYVREPYLACHPENGQVRTCSPQNFSAEPDRLFRNQGDGRFEDVSASSGIAVDDGKGLGVIVADLDNDGWPEIYVANDTTPNFLFRNLARQTGAPLRFEDRGLASGSGVSGAGLSQAGMGIACGDLDGDGLLDLLVTNYYLESATFYRNQGELLFIDDTRAARLDVLTRQFLGFGTQAVDFDLDGRLDLFIANGHVDDFRHVGQPWKMAPQVFSNQGTATFVDASRDAGPYFQGEYLGRSAARLDWNRDGRPDLVVVHLDQPAALLRNETAVVGNRLILELHGVKSNRDAIGARATITCGGSTQVHEICGGDGYFASNERRLILGLGSARTVDRLEIRWPQGGKDQWFDIPAESSLVLIEGRPPLIRALTPA
;
A
#
# COMPACT_ATOMS: atom_id res chain seq x y z
N MET A 1 76.13 -32.21 88.88
CA MET A 1 75.54 -32.41 87.55
C MET A 1 74.03 -32.52 87.68
N ASN A 2 73.30 -32.09 86.63
CA ASN A 2 71.84 -32.18 86.40
C ASN A 2 70.94 -31.02 86.86
N ARG A 3 70.95 -29.94 86.06
CA ARG A 3 69.74 -29.17 85.62
C ARG A 3 69.02 -30.02 84.55
N PRO A 4 67.66 -29.98 84.36
CA PRO A 4 66.99 -28.80 83.77
C PRO A 4 65.47 -28.57 84.09
N ALA A 5 65.00 -27.40 83.62
CA ALA A 5 63.67 -27.09 83.07
C ALA A 5 62.39 -27.27 83.92
N LYS A 6 61.97 -26.23 84.68
CA LYS A 6 60.57 -26.13 85.19
C LYS A 6 59.90 -24.74 85.21
N TYR A 7 60.42 -23.71 84.52
CA TYR A 7 59.77 -22.39 84.50
C TYR A 7 59.66 -21.75 83.10
N ARG A 8 58.93 -22.41 82.17
CA ARG A 8 58.55 -21.79 80.87
C ARG A 8 57.07 -21.93 80.48
N ILE A 9 56.22 -22.55 81.30
CA ILE A 9 54.81 -22.81 80.91
C ILE A 9 53.80 -21.82 81.52
N ALA A 10 54.13 -21.14 82.62
CA ALA A 10 53.19 -20.20 83.26
C ALA A 10 53.14 -18.79 82.62
N ALA A 11 54.21 -18.35 81.92
CA ALA A 11 54.26 -17.02 81.29
C ALA A 11 53.61 -16.97 79.89
N ALA A 12 53.56 -18.10 79.16
CA ALA A 12 52.93 -18.16 77.84
C ALA A 12 51.38 -18.23 77.93
N GLY A 13 50.84 -18.87 78.97
CA GLY A 13 49.39 -18.94 79.20
C GLY A 13 48.77 -17.60 79.61
N LEU A 14 49.43 -16.81 80.47
CA LEU A 14 48.93 -15.48 80.87
C LEU A 14 49.06 -14.44 79.73
N GLY A 15 50.10 -14.53 78.90
CA GLY A 15 50.27 -13.68 77.72
C GLY A 15 49.20 -13.92 76.65
N LEU A 16 48.83 -15.18 76.41
CA LEU A 16 47.73 -15.51 75.48
C LEU A 16 46.36 -15.10 76.00
N ILE A 17 46.10 -15.14 77.32
CA ILE A 17 44.84 -14.70 77.92
C ILE A 17 44.76 -13.15 77.98
N LEU A 18 45.87 -12.44 78.16
CA LEU A 18 45.91 -10.97 78.11
C LEU A 18 45.90 -10.41 76.67
N VAL A 19 46.45 -11.13 75.70
CA VAL A 19 46.35 -10.77 74.27
C VAL A 19 44.98 -11.13 73.71
N ALA A 20 44.39 -12.28 74.07
CA ALA A 20 43.02 -12.63 73.69
C ALA A 20 41.99 -11.77 74.44
N GLY A 21 42.23 -11.47 75.72
CA GLY A 21 41.39 -10.55 76.51
C GLY A 21 41.52 -9.09 76.08
N GLY A 22 42.72 -8.65 75.70
CA GLY A 22 42.99 -7.33 75.14
C GLY A 22 42.43 -7.18 73.72
N ALA A 23 42.53 -8.20 72.87
CA ALA A 23 41.91 -8.22 71.55
C ALA A 23 40.37 -8.30 71.65
N ALA A 24 39.81 -9.05 72.60
CA ALA A 24 38.37 -9.08 72.86
C ALA A 24 37.84 -7.77 73.44
N LEU A 25 38.65 -7.05 74.23
CA LEU A 25 38.31 -5.73 74.77
C LEU A 25 38.45 -4.64 73.70
N ILE A 26 39.48 -4.68 72.85
CA ILE A 26 39.65 -3.78 71.69
C ILE A 26 38.57 -4.04 70.63
N HIS A 27 38.17 -5.29 70.39
CA HIS A 27 37.07 -5.62 69.48
C HIS A 27 35.70 -5.21 70.03
N ARG A 28 35.53 -5.17 71.37
CA ARG A 28 34.34 -4.60 72.04
C ARG A 28 34.34 -3.07 72.12
N LEU A 29 35.51 -2.42 72.12
CA LEU A 29 35.66 -0.97 72.30
C LEU A 29 35.86 -0.20 70.99
N TRP A 30 36.17 -0.89 69.87
CA TRP A 30 36.21 -0.30 68.54
C TRP A 30 34.90 -0.67 67.82
N PRO A 31 33.86 0.19 67.83
CA PRO A 31 32.71 -0.05 66.97
C PRO A 31 33.25 -0.10 65.55
N GLY A 32 33.04 -1.23 64.85
CA GLY A 32 33.38 -1.33 63.44
C GLY A 32 32.82 -0.13 62.66
N PRO A 33 33.36 0.17 61.46
CA PRO A 33 32.90 1.32 60.68
C PRO A 33 31.37 1.36 60.65
N SER A 34 30.81 2.53 60.98
CA SER A 34 29.35 2.70 61.03
C SER A 34 28.73 2.33 59.68
N SER A 35 27.45 1.94 59.66
CA SER A 35 26.72 1.61 58.44
C SER A 35 26.80 2.74 57.39
N LYS A 36 26.91 4.00 57.81
CA LYS A 36 27.13 5.17 56.92
C LYS A 36 28.51 5.21 56.26
N VAL A 37 29.55 4.69 56.92
CA VAL A 37 30.92 4.61 56.37
C VAL A 37 31.01 3.42 55.43
N LEU A 38 30.49 2.26 55.86
CA LEU A 38 30.41 1.06 55.02
C LEU A 38 29.60 1.31 53.74
N LEU A 39 28.47 2.02 53.83
CA LEU A 39 27.65 2.34 52.66
C LEU A 39 28.38 3.26 51.68
N ARG A 40 29.13 4.25 52.16
CA ARG A 40 29.96 5.11 51.31
C ARG A 40 31.07 4.33 50.61
N GLN A 41 31.72 3.41 51.32
CA GLN A 41 32.75 2.54 50.74
C GLN A 41 32.15 1.55 49.73
N ALA A 42 30.95 1.05 49.97
CA ALA A 42 30.24 0.17 49.04
C ALA A 42 29.84 0.90 47.75
N ILE A 43 29.30 2.12 47.85
CA ILE A 43 28.97 2.94 46.68
C ILE A 43 30.23 3.24 45.87
N ALA A 44 31.32 3.65 46.53
CA ALA A 44 32.60 3.88 45.85
C ALA A 44 33.11 2.62 45.14
N ALA A 45 32.94 1.43 45.74
CA ALA A 45 33.30 0.17 45.11
C ALA A 45 32.44 -0.14 43.86
N ILE A 46 31.14 0.19 43.87
CA ILE A 46 30.27 0.08 42.68
C ILE A 46 30.75 1.05 41.59
N ASP A 47 31.08 2.30 41.95
CA ASP A 47 31.59 3.30 41.01
C ASP A 47 32.94 2.88 40.39
N GLU A 48 33.77 2.17 41.16
CA GLU A 48 35.04 1.55 40.74
C GLU A 48 34.84 0.23 39.95
N LYS A 49 33.60 -0.22 39.75
CA LYS A 49 33.23 -1.52 39.13
C LYS A 49 33.75 -2.75 39.88
N ASP A 50 33.96 -2.65 41.18
CA ASP A 50 34.30 -3.75 42.09
C ASP A 50 33.05 -4.21 42.87
N ASP A 51 32.09 -4.77 42.14
CA ASP A 51 30.79 -5.20 42.69
C ASP A 51 30.90 -6.35 43.69
N SER A 52 31.97 -7.16 43.60
CA SER A 52 32.26 -8.22 44.57
C SER A 52 32.59 -7.63 45.95
N ARG A 53 33.44 -6.59 45.98
CA ARG A 53 33.77 -5.88 47.22
C ARG A 53 32.58 -5.07 47.73
N ALA A 54 31.81 -4.44 46.85
CA ALA A 54 30.59 -3.74 47.22
C ALA A 54 29.59 -4.69 47.91
N ALA A 55 29.34 -5.87 47.33
CA ALA A 55 28.46 -6.89 47.90
C ALA A 55 28.86 -7.28 49.33
N LEU A 56 30.15 -7.54 49.58
CA LEU A 56 30.66 -7.87 50.91
C LEU A 56 30.45 -6.75 51.94
N LEU A 57 30.68 -5.49 51.54
CA LEU A 57 30.48 -4.33 52.40
C LEU A 57 29.00 -4.11 52.73
N LEU A 58 28.11 -4.36 51.77
CA LEU A 58 26.66 -4.24 51.93
C LEU A 58 26.08 -5.38 52.78
N ASP A 59 26.58 -6.61 52.62
CA ASP A 59 26.20 -7.75 53.45
C ASP A 59 26.53 -7.48 54.93
N GLN A 60 27.69 -6.86 55.23
CA GLN A 60 28.02 -6.43 56.61
C GLN A 60 27.04 -5.41 57.19
N ILE A 61 26.42 -4.58 56.37
CA ILE A 61 25.37 -3.64 56.81
C ILE A 61 24.07 -4.41 57.04
N LEU A 62 23.69 -5.28 56.11
CA LEU A 62 22.44 -6.03 56.17
C LEU A 62 22.42 -7.07 57.30
N ASP A 63 23.57 -7.63 57.69
CA ASP A 63 23.69 -8.50 58.86
C ASP A 63 23.35 -7.76 60.17
N ARG A 64 23.65 -6.46 60.24
CA ARG A 64 23.39 -5.61 61.42
C ARG A 64 22.03 -4.93 61.36
N GLU A 65 21.64 -4.52 60.16
CA GLU A 65 20.43 -3.75 59.86
C GLU A 65 19.71 -4.37 58.66
N PRO A 66 18.98 -5.49 58.84
CA PRO A 66 18.37 -6.24 57.73
C PRO A 66 17.34 -5.46 56.91
N LYS A 67 16.84 -4.34 57.44
CA LYS A 67 15.85 -3.45 56.81
C LYS A 67 16.45 -2.16 56.25
N ASN A 68 17.79 -2.04 56.21
CA ASN A 68 18.45 -0.84 55.69
C ASN A 68 18.17 -0.70 54.17
N CYS A 69 17.30 0.24 53.81
CA CYS A 69 16.76 0.37 52.45
C CYS A 69 17.84 0.68 51.41
N ARG A 70 18.81 1.55 51.74
CA ARG A 70 19.92 1.88 50.85
C ARG A 70 20.86 0.70 50.67
N ALA A 71 21.17 -0.03 51.74
CA ALA A 71 22.01 -1.22 51.64
C ALA A 71 21.34 -2.31 50.78
N LEU A 72 20.03 -2.53 50.96
CA LEU A 72 19.25 -3.46 50.11
C LEU A 72 19.25 -3.04 48.63
N LEU A 73 19.02 -1.75 48.34
CA LEU A 73 19.02 -1.21 46.98
C LEU A 73 20.37 -1.44 46.27
N TYR A 74 21.46 -0.99 46.89
CA TYR A 74 22.80 -1.13 46.29
C TYR A 74 23.27 -2.58 46.28
N ARG A 75 22.79 -3.44 47.19
CA ARG A 75 23.13 -4.87 47.18
C ARG A 75 22.47 -5.59 46.01
N GLY A 76 21.24 -5.19 45.69
CA GLY A 76 20.57 -5.63 44.46
C GLY A 76 21.31 -5.16 43.20
N GLN A 77 21.79 -3.91 43.17
CA GLN A 77 22.62 -3.40 42.06
C GLN A 77 23.92 -4.20 41.89
N ALA A 78 24.65 -4.45 42.97
CA ALA A 78 25.87 -5.25 42.92
C ALA A 78 25.59 -6.69 42.45
N ALA A 79 24.50 -7.31 42.91
CA ALA A 79 24.08 -8.64 42.44
C ALA A 79 23.77 -8.64 40.93
N HIS A 80 23.08 -7.61 40.43
CA HIS A 80 22.79 -7.44 39.01
C HIS A 80 24.07 -7.32 38.17
N ASN A 81 25.00 -6.45 38.59
CA ASN A 81 26.27 -6.25 37.90
C ASN A 81 27.14 -7.53 37.86
N LEU A 82 26.99 -8.42 38.87
CA LEU A 82 27.65 -9.72 38.93
C LEU A 82 26.93 -10.83 38.13
N GLY A 83 25.80 -10.53 37.48
CA GLY A 83 24.99 -11.51 36.74
C GLY A 83 24.08 -12.38 37.61
N ASP A 84 23.93 -12.09 38.90
CA ASP A 84 23.00 -12.78 39.82
C ASP A 84 21.61 -12.13 39.79
N ALA A 85 20.88 -12.37 38.71
CA ALA A 85 19.53 -11.84 38.51
C ALA A 85 18.52 -12.26 39.62
N PRO A 86 18.47 -13.52 40.09
CA PRO A 86 17.60 -13.90 41.21
C PRO A 86 17.97 -13.21 42.52
N GLY A 87 19.27 -13.04 42.80
CA GLY A 87 19.76 -12.30 43.95
C GLY A 87 19.37 -10.83 43.90
N ALA A 88 19.54 -10.18 42.75
CA ALA A 88 19.14 -8.79 42.53
C ALA A 88 17.65 -8.57 42.81
N GLU A 89 16.79 -9.42 42.25
CA GLU A 89 15.33 -9.36 42.44
C GLU A 89 14.94 -9.54 43.91
N LYS A 90 15.59 -10.49 44.61
CA LYS A 90 15.39 -10.71 46.04
C LYS A 90 15.70 -9.47 46.88
N PHE A 91 16.83 -8.81 46.63
CA PHE A 91 17.23 -7.63 47.42
C PHE A 91 16.38 -6.39 47.11
N TRP A 92 16.05 -6.14 45.85
CA TRP A 92 15.17 -5.02 45.49
C TRP A 92 13.72 -5.22 45.96
N ALA A 93 13.21 -6.46 45.95
CA ALA A 93 11.88 -6.77 46.50
C ALA A 93 11.80 -6.52 48.01
N ALA A 94 12.92 -6.64 48.73
CA ALA A 94 12.99 -6.41 50.17
C ALA A 94 12.97 -4.92 50.57
N VAL A 95 13.16 -3.99 49.63
CA VAL A 95 13.04 -2.54 49.90
C VAL A 95 11.56 -2.18 50.09
N PRO A 96 11.14 -1.66 51.26
CA PRO A 96 9.74 -1.36 51.55
C PRO A 96 9.28 -0.03 50.95
N ASP A 97 8.07 -0.01 50.41
CA ASP A 97 7.44 1.19 49.80
C ASP A 97 7.30 2.39 50.75
N SER A 98 7.39 2.17 52.08
CA SER A 98 7.42 3.21 53.10
C SER A 98 8.61 4.18 53.03
N HIS A 99 9.61 3.91 52.18
CA HIS A 99 10.80 4.75 51.96
C HIS A 99 10.85 5.16 50.48
N PRO A 100 10.12 6.24 50.09
CA PRO A 100 9.72 6.44 48.70
C PRO A 100 10.86 6.59 47.68
N PRO A 101 11.97 7.33 47.94
CA PRO A 101 13.05 7.46 46.97
C PRO A 101 13.78 6.14 46.67
N GLU A 102 14.22 5.43 47.71
CA GLU A 102 14.91 4.13 47.56
C GLU A 102 13.97 3.05 47.00
N ALA A 103 12.71 3.05 47.43
CA ALA A 103 11.71 2.13 46.92
C ALA A 103 11.40 2.40 45.44
N ALA A 104 11.26 3.66 45.03
CA ALA A 104 11.06 4.02 43.63
C ALA A 104 12.24 3.54 42.76
N THR A 105 13.49 3.75 43.18
CA THR A 105 14.66 3.24 42.45
C THR A 105 14.68 1.71 42.42
N ALA A 106 14.36 1.03 43.53
CA ALA A 106 14.30 -0.43 43.57
C ALA A 106 13.24 -1.00 42.59
N ARG A 107 12.03 -0.41 42.56
CA ARG A 107 10.97 -0.81 41.62
C ARG A 107 11.37 -0.52 40.17
N PHE A 108 12.02 0.62 39.90
CA PHE A 108 12.55 0.92 38.57
C PHE A 108 13.57 -0.13 38.12
N SER A 109 14.55 -0.49 38.97
CA SER A 109 15.56 -1.51 38.66
C SER A 109 14.93 -2.89 38.44
N GLN A 110 13.96 -3.30 39.26
CA GLN A 110 13.19 -4.52 39.02
C GLN A 110 12.44 -4.46 37.68
N GLY A 111 11.86 -3.30 37.35
CA GLY A 111 11.15 -3.08 36.10
C GLY A 111 12.08 -3.21 34.90
N GLN A 112 13.30 -2.67 34.98
CA GLN A 112 14.32 -2.84 33.93
C GLN A 112 14.71 -4.31 33.76
N GLN A 113 14.86 -5.06 34.86
CA GLN A 113 15.15 -6.49 34.78
C GLN A 113 13.97 -7.30 34.20
N ALA A 114 12.74 -6.95 34.55
CA ALA A 114 11.55 -7.55 33.95
C ALA A 114 11.46 -7.26 32.44
N LEU A 115 11.74 -6.02 32.04
CA LEU A 115 11.76 -5.61 30.63
C LEU A 115 12.84 -6.35 29.84
N ALA A 116 14.05 -6.47 30.38
CA ALA A 116 15.15 -7.24 29.79
C ALA A 116 14.83 -8.75 29.70
N ALA A 117 13.96 -9.25 30.57
CA ALA A 117 13.43 -10.62 30.52
C ALA A 117 12.19 -10.78 29.63
N HIS A 118 11.85 -9.76 28.83
CA HIS A 118 10.66 -9.70 27.97
C HIS A 118 9.33 -9.91 28.73
N ARG A 119 9.25 -9.44 29.98
CA ARG A 119 8.03 -9.45 30.82
C ARG A 119 7.45 -8.03 30.90
N ALA A 120 6.80 -7.58 29.83
CA ALA A 120 6.38 -6.18 29.67
C ALA A 120 5.41 -5.72 30.77
N ARG A 121 4.47 -6.57 31.20
CA ARG A 121 3.47 -6.29 32.24
C ARG A 121 4.08 -6.19 33.63
N ASP A 122 5.02 -7.06 33.95
CA ASP A 122 5.76 -6.96 35.21
C ASP A 122 6.55 -5.64 35.25
N ALA A 123 7.19 -5.29 34.13
CA ALA A 123 7.92 -4.05 33.97
C ALA A 123 6.99 -2.83 34.13
N GLU A 124 5.85 -2.79 33.44
CA GLU A 124 4.86 -1.71 33.55
C GLU A 124 4.39 -1.51 34.99
N ARG A 125 3.97 -2.60 35.67
CA ARG A 125 3.51 -2.55 37.06
C ARG A 125 4.57 -1.94 37.98
N LEU A 126 5.83 -2.32 37.77
CA LEU A 126 6.97 -1.84 38.55
C LEU A 126 7.31 -0.38 38.24
N PHE A 127 7.24 0.04 36.98
CA PHE A 127 7.46 1.44 36.59
C PHE A 127 6.34 2.35 37.09
N ARG A 128 5.05 1.96 36.95
CA ARG A 128 3.91 2.68 37.55
C ARG A 128 4.08 2.82 39.05
N ARG A 129 4.47 1.74 39.74
CA ARG A 129 4.73 1.80 41.19
C ARG A 129 5.88 2.74 41.52
N SER A 130 6.92 2.78 40.69
CA SER A 130 8.04 3.71 40.84
C SER A 130 7.60 5.17 40.73
N THR A 131 6.75 5.52 39.75
CA THR A 131 6.23 6.87 39.56
C THR A 131 5.24 7.28 40.64
N GLU A 132 4.42 6.35 41.16
CA GLU A 132 3.55 6.59 42.33
C GLU A 132 4.36 6.93 43.59
N LEU A 133 5.47 6.22 43.81
CA LEU A 133 6.35 6.42 44.97
C LEU A 133 7.17 7.71 44.85
N HIS A 134 7.61 8.05 43.65
CA HIS A 134 8.39 9.26 43.39
C HIS A 134 7.97 9.92 42.07
N PRO A 135 6.97 10.82 42.08
CA PRO A 135 6.40 11.40 40.85
C PRO A 135 7.37 12.19 39.96
N GLN A 136 8.42 12.76 40.56
CA GLN A 136 9.48 13.50 39.86
C GLN A 136 10.57 12.58 39.28
N TYR A 137 10.49 11.26 39.51
CA TYR A 137 11.43 10.32 38.93
C TYR A 137 11.11 10.07 37.46
N GLU A 138 11.83 10.77 36.58
CA GLU A 138 11.55 10.76 35.14
C GLU A 138 11.85 9.41 34.46
N ALA A 139 12.93 8.73 34.85
CA ALA A 139 13.40 7.50 34.21
C ALA A 139 12.32 6.39 34.06
N PRO A 140 11.52 6.05 35.09
CA PRO A 140 10.41 5.11 34.92
C PRO A 140 9.31 5.62 33.97
N ARG A 141 9.05 6.95 33.90
CA ARG A 141 8.08 7.52 32.95
C ARG A 141 8.51 7.31 31.50
N LEU A 142 9.78 7.53 31.19
CA LEU A 142 10.34 7.27 29.85
C LEU A 142 10.18 5.79 29.45
N ARG A 143 10.30 4.86 30.40
CA ARG A 143 10.06 3.43 30.15
C ARG A 143 8.58 3.09 29.98
N LEU A 144 7.69 3.79 30.69
CA LEU A 144 6.24 3.68 30.48
C LEU A 144 5.84 4.22 29.09
N ILE A 145 6.36 5.38 28.69
CA ILE A 145 6.18 5.95 27.34
C ILE A 145 6.55 4.94 26.27
N PHE A 146 7.71 4.28 26.39
CA PHE A 146 8.14 3.22 25.48
C PHE A 146 7.13 2.06 25.41
N LEU A 147 6.67 1.54 26.55
CA LEU A 147 5.71 0.43 26.60
C LEU A 147 4.33 0.80 26.05
N TYR A 148 3.84 2.00 26.37
CA TYR A 148 2.54 2.48 25.89
C TYR A 148 2.56 2.77 24.41
N ASN A 149 3.66 3.33 23.89
CA ASN A 149 3.84 3.51 22.46
C ASN A 149 3.82 2.17 21.73
N LEU A 150 4.52 1.16 22.26
CA LEU A 150 4.58 -0.18 21.70
C LEU A 150 3.20 -0.86 21.59
N GLN A 151 2.35 -0.67 22.60
CA GLN A 151 1.00 -1.27 22.71
C GLN A 151 -0.12 -0.34 22.20
N MET A 152 0.22 0.82 21.64
CA MET A 152 -0.73 1.82 21.16
C MET A 152 -1.73 2.32 22.20
N ARG A 153 -1.26 2.47 23.44
CA ARG A 153 -2.04 2.94 24.59
C ARG A 153 -1.96 4.46 24.69
N ASP A 154 -2.60 5.11 23.73
CA ASP A 154 -2.51 6.56 23.51
C ASP A 154 -2.88 7.41 24.74
N ALA A 155 -3.96 7.09 25.46
CA ALA A 155 -4.36 7.83 26.65
C ALA A 155 -3.28 7.75 27.77
N ASP A 156 -2.73 6.56 28.00
CA ASP A 156 -1.65 6.33 28.96
C ASP A 156 -0.37 7.09 28.52
N LEU A 157 -0.01 7.01 27.23
CA LEU A 157 1.13 7.72 26.64
C LEU A 157 1.03 9.24 26.83
N ARG A 158 -0.12 9.84 26.49
CA ARG A 158 -0.35 11.28 26.64
C ARG A 158 -0.28 11.71 28.10
N SER A 159 -0.80 10.90 29.02
CA SER A 159 -0.71 11.17 30.46
C SER A 159 0.74 11.27 30.93
N GLU A 160 1.61 10.35 30.50
CA GLU A 160 3.03 10.40 30.87
C GLU A 160 3.77 11.56 30.21
N LEU A 161 3.50 11.84 28.93
CA LEU A 161 4.09 12.99 28.22
C LEU A 161 3.67 14.33 28.83
N ALA A 162 2.41 14.46 29.28
CA ALA A 162 1.92 15.62 29.99
C ALA A 162 2.60 15.79 31.35
N ALA A 163 2.85 14.68 32.07
CA ALA A 163 3.58 14.71 33.33
C ALA A 163 5.03 15.19 33.14
N ILE A 164 5.71 14.75 32.08
CA ILE A 164 7.06 15.26 31.72
C ILE A 164 6.99 16.74 31.35
N ARG A 165 6.00 17.14 30.53
CA ARG A 165 5.83 18.52 30.08
C ARG A 165 5.64 19.51 31.22
N ALA A 166 4.98 19.09 32.29
CA ALA A 166 4.75 19.92 33.47
C ALA A 166 6.04 20.26 34.23
N GLU A 167 7.07 19.41 34.12
CA GLU A 167 8.35 19.56 34.83
C GLU A 167 9.43 20.21 33.93
N ARG A 168 9.43 19.92 32.62
CA ARG A 168 10.39 20.49 31.66
C ARG A 168 9.86 20.54 30.21
N PRO A 169 10.48 21.36 29.33
CA PRO A 169 10.26 21.24 27.89
C PRO A 169 10.56 19.82 27.40
N TRP A 170 9.86 19.40 26.34
CA TRP A 170 10.06 18.09 25.73
C TRP A 170 11.45 17.99 25.08
N THR A 171 11.96 16.77 24.99
CA THR A 171 13.05 16.42 24.06
C THR A 171 12.47 16.15 22.66
N LEU A 172 13.32 16.06 21.65
CA LEU A 172 12.89 15.66 20.30
C LEU A 172 12.26 14.26 20.29
N ASP A 173 12.81 13.31 21.06
CA ASP A 173 12.25 11.95 21.17
C ASP A 173 10.83 11.99 21.73
N GLU A 174 10.58 12.83 22.75
CA GLU A 174 9.25 12.99 23.34
C GLU A 174 8.27 13.72 22.43
N LEU A 175 8.74 14.73 21.69
CA LEU A 175 7.95 15.34 20.63
C LEU A 175 7.57 14.25 19.62
N THR A 176 8.52 13.43 19.19
CA THR A 176 8.31 12.33 18.24
C THR A 176 7.36 11.27 18.79
N PHE A 177 7.40 10.94 20.09
CA PHE A 177 6.42 10.03 20.69
C PHE A 177 5.02 10.65 20.81
N SER A 178 4.93 11.96 21.03
CA SER A 178 3.65 12.67 21.11
C SER A 178 2.92 12.74 19.76
N THR A 179 3.69 12.63 18.67
CA THR A 179 3.24 12.81 17.30
C THR A 179 3.24 11.53 16.47
N GLY A 180 4.08 10.57 16.86
CA GLY A 180 4.41 9.33 16.18
C GLY A 180 3.40 8.24 16.47
N TYR A 181 2.19 8.41 15.98
CA TYR A 181 1.36 7.27 15.62
C TYR A 181 1.47 7.06 14.11
N MET A 182 2.13 5.97 13.71
CA MET A 182 2.05 5.34 12.38
C MET A 182 2.79 5.96 11.17
N GLY A 183 3.93 6.63 11.31
CA GLY A 183 4.66 7.11 10.11
C GLY A 183 3.83 8.02 9.18
N THR A 184 2.70 8.53 9.67
CA THR A 184 1.78 9.46 9.02
C THR A 184 1.22 10.35 10.13
N VAL A 185 1.79 11.54 10.22
CA VAL A 185 1.41 12.55 11.20
C VAL A 185 0.08 13.17 10.78
N PHE A 186 -0.89 13.21 11.68
CA PHE A 186 -2.23 13.76 11.42
C PHE A 186 -2.35 15.28 11.65
N ASP A 187 -1.29 15.96 12.11
CA ASP A 187 -1.28 17.42 12.31
C ASP A 187 0.11 18.04 12.03
N TRP A 188 0.52 17.98 10.76
CA TRP A 188 1.81 18.53 10.30
C TRP A 188 2.01 20.02 10.62
N PRO A 189 1.00 20.92 10.50
CA PRO A 189 1.20 22.35 10.79
C PRO A 189 1.66 22.66 12.22
N SER A 190 1.06 21.99 13.21
CA SER A 190 1.42 22.17 14.63
C SER A 190 2.85 21.67 14.91
N GLN A 191 3.28 20.62 14.22
CA GLN A 191 4.61 20.02 14.41
C GLN A 191 5.73 20.82 13.76
N VAL A 192 5.49 21.37 12.57
CA VAL A 192 6.44 22.28 11.92
C VAL A 192 6.82 23.41 12.89
N THR A 193 5.82 23.98 13.57
CA THR A 193 6.05 25.08 14.52
C THR A 193 6.85 24.63 15.75
N GLU A 194 6.63 23.43 16.28
CA GLU A 194 7.42 22.92 17.41
C GLU A 194 8.86 22.54 16.99
N LEU A 195 9.04 21.86 15.86
CA LEU A 195 10.36 21.53 15.32
C LEU A 195 11.20 22.79 15.03
N GLU A 196 10.58 23.83 14.50
CA GLU A 196 11.21 25.14 14.32
C GLU A 196 11.73 25.73 15.64
N LYS A 197 11.03 25.51 16.77
CA LYS A 197 11.50 25.95 18.09
C LYS A 197 12.73 25.17 18.56
N PHE A 198 12.78 23.86 18.34
CA PHE A 198 13.96 23.05 18.65
C PHE A 198 15.17 23.50 17.82
N ILE A 199 14.98 23.72 16.51
CA ILE A 199 16.04 24.22 15.62
C ILE A 199 16.45 25.66 15.97
N ALA A 200 15.53 26.49 16.48
CA ALA A 200 15.85 27.82 16.96
C ALA A 200 16.66 27.81 18.26
N ALA A 201 16.43 26.82 19.13
CA ALA A 201 17.19 26.63 20.37
C ALA A 201 18.59 26.06 20.11
N ASP A 202 18.74 25.15 19.14
CA ASP A 202 20.01 24.63 18.67
C ASP A 202 20.01 24.50 17.13
N HIS A 203 20.63 25.47 16.46
CA HIS A 203 20.75 25.47 15.00
C HIS A 203 21.63 24.33 14.43
N GLY A 204 22.33 23.59 15.30
CA GLY A 204 23.14 22.43 14.95
C GLY A 204 22.42 21.09 15.11
N ASP A 205 21.20 21.07 15.66
CA ASP A 205 20.46 19.83 15.91
C ASP A 205 19.98 19.18 14.61
N VAL A 206 20.80 18.24 14.13
CA VAL A 206 20.58 17.51 12.88
C VAL A 206 19.28 16.72 12.92
N ASN A 207 18.91 16.14 14.05
CA ASN A 207 17.73 15.29 14.14
C ASN A 207 16.45 16.12 13.97
N SER A 208 16.38 17.29 14.62
CA SER A 208 15.25 18.21 14.43
C SER A 208 15.16 18.74 13.00
N ILE A 209 16.31 19.03 12.37
CA ILE A 209 16.37 19.47 10.96
C ILE A 209 15.87 18.38 10.01
N LEU A 210 16.32 17.13 10.19
CA LEU A 210 15.89 15.99 9.39
C LEU A 210 14.39 15.72 9.56
N ALA A 211 13.89 15.74 10.80
CA ALA A 211 12.47 15.60 11.07
C ALA A 211 11.62 16.70 10.40
N LEU A 212 12.07 17.96 10.46
CA LEU A 212 11.38 19.05 9.76
C LEU A 212 11.44 18.89 8.25
N ALA A 213 12.58 18.48 7.69
CA ALA A 213 12.70 18.22 6.27
C ALA A 213 11.75 17.11 5.81
N GLU A 214 11.63 16.01 6.58
CA GLU A 214 10.67 14.95 6.33
C GLU A 214 9.22 15.46 6.39
N CYS A 215 8.87 16.29 7.37
CA CYS A 215 7.54 16.93 7.44
C CYS A 215 7.24 17.78 6.19
N LEU A 216 8.23 18.57 5.75
CA LEU A 216 8.10 19.42 4.56
C LEU A 216 7.98 18.60 3.28
N LEU A 217 8.77 17.52 3.14
CA LEU A 217 8.70 16.60 2.00
C LEU A 217 7.36 15.85 1.97
N ALA A 218 6.87 15.39 3.12
CA ALA A 218 5.55 14.77 3.25
C ALA A 218 4.40 15.76 2.95
N SER A 219 4.63 17.05 3.21
CA SER A 219 3.68 18.13 2.90
C SER A 219 3.90 18.75 1.50
N GLU A 220 4.67 18.10 0.62
CA GLU A 220 5.01 18.56 -0.75
C GLU A 220 5.70 19.93 -0.83
N LYS A 221 6.21 20.45 0.29
CA LYS A 221 7.01 21.69 0.34
C LYS A 221 8.47 21.38 0.03
N VAL A 222 8.72 20.72 -1.11
CA VAL A 222 10.03 20.19 -1.50
C VAL A 222 11.07 21.31 -1.58
N ASP A 223 10.72 22.47 -2.14
CA ASP A 223 11.63 23.62 -2.22
C ASP A 223 12.03 24.15 -0.84
N GLN A 224 11.10 24.18 0.13
CA GLN A 224 11.40 24.59 1.50
C GLN A 224 12.30 23.57 2.21
N ALA A 225 12.07 22.27 1.97
CA ALA A 225 12.94 21.22 2.47
C ALA A 225 14.36 21.34 1.90
N VAL A 226 14.49 21.55 0.59
CA VAL A 226 15.79 21.77 -0.08
C VAL A 226 16.49 22.99 0.51
N GLU A 227 15.81 24.14 0.66
CA GLU A 227 16.42 25.35 1.24
C GLU A 227 16.87 25.14 2.69
N LEU A 228 16.06 24.46 3.51
CA LEU A 228 16.40 24.10 4.89
C LEU A 228 17.67 23.23 4.94
N LEU A 229 17.70 22.18 4.13
CA LEU A 229 18.79 21.20 4.10
C LEU A 229 20.09 21.80 3.55
N GLU A 230 20.03 22.64 2.50
CA GLU A 230 21.21 23.32 1.96
C GLU A 230 21.84 24.27 2.97
N ARG A 231 21.03 25.09 3.64
CA ARG A 231 21.51 26.02 4.68
C ARG A 231 22.16 25.27 5.85
N SER A 232 21.59 24.12 6.22
CA SER A 232 22.08 23.28 7.30
C SER A 232 23.37 22.55 6.94
N LEU A 233 23.42 21.96 5.74
CA LEU A 233 24.60 21.27 5.22
C LEU A 233 25.79 22.23 5.02
N ALA A 234 25.54 23.49 4.63
CA ALA A 234 26.60 24.51 4.54
C ALA A 234 27.30 24.78 5.88
N ARG A 235 26.61 24.57 7.01
CA ARG A 235 27.18 24.69 8.37
C ARG A 235 27.83 23.40 8.85
N GLN A 236 27.40 22.25 8.31
CA GLN A 236 27.81 20.90 8.71
C GLN A 236 28.21 20.07 7.49
N THR A 237 29.23 20.51 6.76
CA THR A 237 29.53 20.05 5.39
C THR A 237 29.88 18.56 5.24
N SER A 238 30.29 17.90 6.33
CA SER A 238 30.60 16.46 6.35
C SER A 238 29.45 15.59 6.86
N ASN A 239 28.28 16.17 7.16
CA ASN A 239 27.16 15.42 7.71
C ASN A 239 26.47 14.58 6.62
N GLN A 240 26.70 13.26 6.64
CA GLN A 240 26.17 12.34 5.64
C GLN A 240 24.63 12.26 5.65
N ALA A 241 23.99 12.44 6.81
CA ALA A 241 22.53 12.36 6.92
C ALA A 241 21.84 13.54 6.22
N LEU A 242 22.31 14.77 6.50
CA LEU A 242 21.84 15.98 5.80
C LEU A 242 22.12 15.90 4.29
N ARG A 243 23.30 15.38 3.90
CA ARG A 243 23.68 15.19 2.50
C ARG A 243 22.75 14.19 1.80
N GLY A 244 22.48 13.05 2.42
CA GLY A 244 21.58 12.02 1.90
C GLY A 244 20.15 12.55 1.73
N THR A 245 19.59 13.16 2.77
CA THR A 245 18.23 13.72 2.71
C THR A 245 18.10 14.85 1.69
N LEU A 246 19.12 15.69 1.53
CA LEU A 246 19.14 16.72 0.47
C LEU A 246 19.15 16.10 -0.93
N ALA A 247 19.96 15.06 -1.14
CA ALA A 247 19.99 14.36 -2.43
C ALA A 247 18.64 13.70 -2.75
N ASP A 248 17.99 13.05 -1.78
CA ASP A 248 16.63 12.51 -1.94
C ASP A 248 15.61 13.61 -2.28
N ALA A 249 15.64 14.73 -1.56
CA ALA A 249 14.78 15.88 -1.85
C ALA A 249 14.99 16.43 -3.28
N LEU A 250 16.24 16.50 -3.75
CA LEU A 250 16.56 16.94 -5.11
C LEU A 250 16.10 15.95 -6.18
N LEU A 251 16.19 14.64 -5.93
CA LEU A 251 15.64 13.61 -6.82
C LEU A 251 14.12 13.73 -6.93
N ARG A 252 13.42 13.93 -5.80
CA ARG A 252 11.97 14.19 -5.78
C ARG A 252 11.60 15.46 -6.54
N ASN A 253 12.47 16.47 -6.53
CA ASN A 253 12.32 17.71 -7.30
C ASN A 253 12.82 17.60 -8.75
N GLN A 254 12.98 16.39 -9.29
CA GLN A 254 13.45 16.12 -10.66
C GLN A 254 14.77 16.82 -11.01
N ASN A 255 15.70 16.91 -10.05
CA ASN A 255 17.00 17.57 -10.23
C ASN A 255 18.18 16.61 -10.02
N PRO A 256 18.31 15.56 -10.87
CA PRO A 256 19.31 14.51 -10.70
C PRO A 256 20.75 15.03 -10.81
N ASP A 257 21.00 16.07 -11.59
CA ASP A 257 22.33 16.69 -11.72
C ASP A 257 22.80 17.30 -10.40
N ARG A 258 21.92 18.03 -9.71
CA ARG A 258 22.22 18.57 -8.37
C ARG A 258 22.30 17.45 -7.33
N ALA A 259 21.41 16.47 -7.39
CA ALA A 259 21.49 15.31 -6.50
C ALA A 259 22.84 14.61 -6.64
N ARG A 260 23.34 14.41 -7.87
CA ARG A 260 24.67 13.85 -8.14
C ARG A 260 25.80 14.70 -7.53
N GLN A 261 25.72 16.03 -7.68
CA GLN A 261 26.72 16.93 -7.08
C GLN A 261 26.75 16.82 -5.55
N VAL A 262 25.58 16.68 -4.92
CA VAL A 262 25.45 16.53 -3.46
C VAL A 262 25.94 15.15 -3.00
N LEU A 263 25.60 14.07 -3.72
CA LEU A 263 26.05 12.71 -3.41
C LEU A 263 27.57 12.58 -3.52
N GLY A 264 28.16 13.11 -4.59
CA GLY A 264 29.59 13.00 -4.87
C GLY A 264 29.94 11.74 -5.67
N ASN A 265 31.19 11.30 -5.58
CA ASN A 265 31.76 10.26 -6.46
C ASN A 265 31.90 8.88 -5.80
N GLU A 266 31.22 8.63 -4.69
CA GLU A 266 31.24 7.29 -4.06
C GLU A 266 30.51 6.30 -4.96
N THR A 267 31.13 5.14 -5.21
CA THR A 267 30.59 4.11 -6.12
C THR A 267 30.31 2.78 -5.41
N ARG A 268 30.52 2.72 -4.08
CA ARG A 268 30.25 1.52 -3.27
C ARG A 268 29.88 1.90 -1.84
N PRO A 269 28.97 1.13 -1.21
CA PRO A 269 28.62 1.31 0.19
C PRO A 269 29.80 0.96 1.12
N GLY A 270 30.43 1.98 1.69
CA GLY A 270 31.39 1.85 2.80
C GLY A 270 30.72 2.05 4.16
N GLU A 271 31.45 2.61 5.13
CA GLU A 271 30.86 3.16 6.37
C GLU A 271 30.01 4.39 6.06
N THR A 272 28.77 4.14 5.64
CA THR A 272 27.81 5.15 5.19
C THR A 272 26.58 5.17 6.09
N SER A 273 26.01 6.35 6.29
CA SER A 273 24.73 6.53 6.99
C SER A 273 23.56 5.98 6.17
N VAL A 274 22.47 5.61 6.85
CA VAL A 274 21.26 5.07 6.19
C VAL A 274 20.65 6.05 5.18
N HIS A 275 20.59 7.35 5.50
CA HIS A 275 20.03 8.36 4.60
C HIS A 275 20.84 8.49 3.30
N LEU A 276 22.17 8.43 3.41
CA LEU A 276 23.06 8.50 2.26
C LEU A 276 22.97 7.24 1.39
N ALA A 277 22.92 6.06 2.01
CA ALA A 277 22.74 4.80 1.30
C ALA A 277 21.41 4.76 0.53
N ARG A 278 20.32 5.22 1.15
CA ARG A 278 19.01 5.38 0.49
C ARG A 278 19.07 6.33 -0.71
N ALA A 279 19.71 7.49 -0.54
CA ALA A 279 19.80 8.48 -1.60
C ALA A 279 20.63 7.99 -2.80
N TYR A 280 21.72 7.26 -2.56
CA TYR A 280 22.44 6.56 -3.63
C TYR A 280 21.59 5.49 -4.30
N GLY A 281 20.88 4.66 -3.52
CA GLY A 281 19.94 3.68 -4.04
C GLY A 281 18.92 4.32 -4.99
N ALA A 282 18.22 5.36 -4.53
CA ALA A 282 17.25 6.10 -5.33
C ALA A 282 17.87 6.75 -6.58
N PHE A 283 19.09 7.31 -6.48
CA PHE A 283 19.80 7.88 -7.62
C PHE A 283 20.11 6.84 -8.70
N TYR A 284 20.61 5.67 -8.30
CA TYR A 284 20.94 4.59 -9.24
C TYR A 284 19.69 3.92 -9.81
N THR A 285 18.61 3.78 -9.02
CA THR A 285 17.29 3.37 -9.51
C THR A 285 16.80 4.32 -10.60
N ALA A 286 16.82 5.63 -10.36
CA ALA A 286 16.41 6.63 -11.36
C ALA A 286 17.31 6.62 -12.62
N GLY A 287 18.58 6.21 -12.49
CA GLY A 287 19.51 6.06 -13.60
C GLY A 287 19.45 4.71 -14.32
N GLY A 288 18.66 3.74 -13.84
CA GLY A 288 18.56 2.39 -14.39
C GLY A 288 19.77 1.49 -14.10
N ASP A 289 20.67 1.86 -13.18
CA ASP A 289 21.82 1.04 -12.77
C ASP A 289 21.42 0.15 -11.58
N TRP A 290 20.75 -0.96 -11.90
CA TRP A 290 20.12 -1.84 -10.91
C TRP A 290 21.12 -2.58 -10.01
N ASP A 291 22.32 -2.87 -10.51
CA ASP A 291 23.39 -3.48 -9.71
C ASP A 291 23.85 -2.53 -8.59
N GLN A 292 24.08 -1.26 -8.94
CA GLN A 292 24.43 -0.25 -7.93
C GLN A 292 23.25 0.04 -7.00
N ALA A 293 22.03 0.14 -7.55
CA ALA A 293 20.84 0.35 -6.74
C ALA A 293 20.68 -0.76 -5.69
N ALA A 294 20.79 -2.03 -6.10
CA ALA A 294 20.71 -3.18 -5.19
C ALA A 294 21.77 -3.10 -4.09
N ALA A 295 23.05 -2.83 -4.43
CA ALA A 295 24.11 -2.75 -3.44
C ALA A 295 23.89 -1.66 -2.38
N TRP A 296 23.46 -0.47 -2.80
CA TRP A 296 23.21 0.65 -1.88
C TRP A 296 21.94 0.48 -1.06
N LEU A 297 20.88 -0.07 -1.66
CA LEU A 297 19.63 -0.36 -0.96
C LEU A 297 19.77 -1.52 0.02
N ASP A 298 20.59 -2.51 -0.29
CA ASP A 298 20.95 -3.60 0.63
C ASP A 298 21.66 -3.03 1.86
N ARG A 299 22.64 -2.14 1.67
CA ARG A 299 23.28 -1.44 2.78
C ARG A 299 22.29 -0.61 3.60
N ALA A 300 21.35 0.05 2.95
CA ALA A 300 20.31 0.81 3.66
C ALA A 300 19.37 -0.11 4.45
N ALA A 301 19.03 -1.29 3.92
CA ALA A 301 18.21 -2.29 4.58
C ALA A 301 18.96 -2.97 5.75
N GLU A 302 20.27 -3.18 5.66
CA GLU A 302 21.09 -3.65 6.79
C GLU A 302 21.05 -2.68 7.98
N LEU A 303 21.07 -1.37 7.68
CA LEU A 303 21.09 -0.31 8.69
C LEU A 303 19.70 -0.03 9.27
N ASP A 304 18.65 -0.24 8.49
CA ASP A 304 17.26 -0.05 8.90
C ASP A 304 16.34 -1.10 8.21
N PRO A 305 16.28 -2.32 8.77
CA PRO A 305 15.61 -3.48 8.16
C PRO A 305 14.08 -3.41 8.23
N ASP A 306 13.52 -2.37 8.84
CA ASP A 306 12.08 -2.14 8.96
C ASP A 306 11.60 -0.97 8.09
N HIS A 307 12.50 -0.34 7.33
CA HIS A 307 12.12 0.72 6.38
C HIS A 307 11.55 0.12 5.10
N ARG A 308 10.23 -0.07 5.10
CA ARG A 308 9.47 -0.67 3.99
C ARG A 308 9.82 -0.11 2.60
N PRO A 309 9.88 1.22 2.34
CA PRO A 309 10.21 1.71 0.99
C PRO A 309 11.59 1.23 0.50
N THR A 310 12.58 1.16 1.39
CA THR A 310 13.91 0.65 1.04
C THR A 310 13.86 -0.82 0.70
N LEU A 311 13.16 -1.64 1.50
CA LEU A 311 13.00 -3.06 1.21
C LEU A 311 12.27 -3.29 -0.12
N PHE A 312 11.22 -2.51 -0.39
CA PHE A 312 10.49 -2.58 -1.65
C PHE A 312 11.41 -2.32 -2.84
N HIS A 313 12.12 -1.19 -2.86
CA HIS A 313 13.05 -0.86 -3.94
C HIS A 313 14.22 -1.86 -4.04
N LEU A 314 14.72 -2.38 -2.92
CA LEU A 314 15.73 -3.43 -2.92
C LEU A 314 15.20 -4.69 -3.60
N GLY A 315 14.00 -5.12 -3.25
CA GLY A 315 13.33 -6.27 -3.88
C GLY A 315 13.18 -6.09 -5.39
N GLN A 316 12.77 -4.90 -5.83
CA GLN A 316 12.68 -4.57 -7.26
C GLN A 316 14.04 -4.59 -7.98
N ALA A 317 15.09 -4.07 -7.34
CA ALA A 317 16.44 -4.09 -7.90
C ALA A 317 17.00 -5.53 -7.96
N LEU A 318 16.73 -6.35 -6.94
CA LEU A 318 17.08 -7.77 -6.90
C LEU A 318 16.36 -8.56 -8.00
N GLU A 319 15.07 -8.29 -8.22
CA GLU A 319 14.31 -8.94 -9.30
C GLU A 319 14.93 -8.66 -10.67
N ARG A 320 15.30 -7.40 -10.92
CA ARG A 320 15.93 -6.95 -12.19
C ARG A 320 17.35 -7.45 -12.40
N THR A 321 18.05 -7.77 -11.31
CA THR A 321 19.40 -8.34 -11.37
C THR A 321 19.40 -9.87 -11.33
N GLY A 322 18.23 -10.51 -11.40
CA GLY A 322 18.09 -11.97 -11.45
C GLY A 322 18.15 -12.69 -10.10
N HIS A 323 18.14 -11.94 -8.98
CA HIS A 323 18.19 -12.48 -7.61
C HIS A 323 16.77 -12.77 -7.07
N HIS A 324 15.96 -13.52 -7.83
CA HIS A 324 14.52 -13.72 -7.58
C HIS A 324 14.19 -14.26 -6.18
N ASP A 325 14.95 -15.20 -5.65
CA ASP A 325 14.70 -15.78 -4.32
C ASP A 325 14.95 -14.77 -3.21
N ASP A 326 15.92 -13.88 -3.39
CA ASP A 326 16.24 -12.82 -2.44
C ASP A 326 15.20 -11.71 -2.53
N ALA A 327 14.82 -11.33 -3.75
CA ALA A 327 13.72 -10.40 -4.02
C ALA A 327 12.42 -10.87 -3.35
N LYS A 328 12.02 -12.13 -3.53
CA LYS A 328 10.83 -12.73 -2.89
C LYS A 328 10.86 -12.60 -1.37
N ARG A 329 11.99 -12.89 -0.72
CA ARG A 329 12.11 -12.77 0.76
C ARG A 329 12.02 -11.31 1.22
N ILE A 330 12.71 -10.40 0.54
CA ILE A 330 12.72 -8.98 0.88
C ILE A 330 11.35 -8.33 0.66
N LEU A 331 10.71 -8.60 -0.47
CA LEU A 331 9.36 -8.11 -0.79
C LEU A 331 8.31 -8.68 0.17
N HIS A 332 8.43 -9.95 0.56
CA HIS A 332 7.57 -10.54 1.59
C HIS A 332 7.70 -9.80 2.93
N ARG A 333 8.93 -9.47 3.37
CA ARG A 333 9.14 -8.65 4.58
C ARG A 333 8.53 -7.25 4.43
N ALA A 334 8.72 -6.59 3.29
CA ALA A 334 8.11 -5.29 3.00
C ALA A 334 6.57 -5.35 3.11
N ARG A 335 5.96 -6.43 2.58
CA ARG A 335 4.52 -6.67 2.67
C ARG A 335 4.05 -6.87 4.11
N LEU A 336 4.76 -7.66 4.91
CA LEU A 336 4.43 -7.86 6.32
C LEU A 336 4.48 -6.56 7.13
N LEU A 337 5.45 -5.66 6.84
CA LEU A 337 5.54 -4.34 7.47
C LEU A 337 4.36 -3.44 7.10
N GLU A 338 3.92 -3.48 5.85
CA GLU A 338 2.73 -2.77 5.40
C GLU A 338 1.45 -3.27 6.09
N LEU A 339 1.26 -4.60 6.13
CA LEU A 339 0.13 -5.21 6.85
C LEU A 339 0.15 -4.83 8.33
N LEU A 340 1.33 -4.83 8.96
CA LEU A 340 1.48 -4.42 10.35
C LEU A 340 1.05 -2.96 10.55
N LEU A 341 1.43 -2.05 9.64
CA LEU A 341 1.00 -0.65 9.70
C LEU A 341 -0.52 -0.50 9.52
N SER A 342 -1.10 -1.25 8.59
CA SER A 342 -2.55 -1.29 8.35
C SER A 342 -3.32 -1.75 9.58
N GLU A 343 -2.97 -2.91 10.15
CA GLU A 343 -3.62 -3.49 11.33
C GLU A 343 -3.49 -2.60 12.56
N ARG A 344 -2.33 -1.95 12.73
CA ARG A 344 -2.12 -0.92 13.76
C ARG A 344 -3.06 0.27 13.58
N GLY A 345 -3.25 0.75 12.35
CA GLY A 345 -4.21 1.80 12.03
C GLY A 345 -5.67 1.43 12.31
N ARG A 346 -6.05 0.18 11.99
CA ARG A 346 -7.38 -0.37 12.34
C ARG A 346 -7.58 -0.43 13.85
N PHE A 347 -6.57 -0.92 14.59
CA PHE A 347 -6.61 -0.97 16.05
C PHE A 347 -6.81 0.43 16.65
N LEU A 348 -6.01 1.41 16.20
CA LEU A 348 -6.13 2.80 16.63
C LEU A 348 -7.51 3.40 16.35
N SER A 349 -8.04 3.16 15.15
CA SER A 349 -9.37 3.63 14.76
C SER A 349 -10.48 3.01 15.59
N ALA A 350 -10.32 1.75 16.00
CA ALA A 350 -11.26 1.06 16.88
C ALA A 350 -11.18 1.53 18.34
N VAL A 351 -10.02 2.00 18.80
CA VAL A 351 -9.82 2.48 20.19
C VAL A 351 -10.18 3.96 20.34
N ARG A 352 -9.92 4.82 19.33
CA ARG A 352 -10.10 6.29 19.41
C ARG A 352 -11.50 6.78 19.84
N PRO A 353 -12.62 6.27 19.29
CA PRO A 353 -13.96 6.66 19.71
C PRO A 353 -14.28 6.37 21.18
N ARG A 354 -13.50 5.48 21.82
CA ARG A 354 -13.68 5.07 23.20
C ARG A 354 -12.83 5.89 24.18
N ILE A 355 -11.88 6.70 23.70
CA ILE A 355 -10.98 7.52 24.54
C ILE A 355 -11.58 8.88 24.86
N TRP A 356 -12.40 9.49 23.99
CA TRP A 356 -13.01 10.80 24.25
C TRP A 356 -14.18 10.79 25.24
N GLN A 357 -14.60 9.62 25.73
CA GLN A 357 -15.43 9.51 26.94
C GLN A 357 -14.62 9.68 28.24
N PHE A 358 -13.27 9.68 28.16
CA PHE A 358 -12.37 9.85 29.31
C PHE A 358 -11.84 11.29 29.39
N SER A 359 -12.73 12.25 29.66
CA SER A 359 -12.30 13.54 30.22
C SER A 359 -11.90 13.34 31.69
N PRO A 360 -10.70 13.78 32.14
CA PRO A 360 -10.26 13.63 33.53
C PRO A 360 -11.10 14.42 34.57
N SER A 361 -12.07 15.22 34.12
CA SER A 361 -12.87 16.09 34.99
C SER A 361 -14.02 15.39 35.72
N ASP A 362 -14.46 14.22 35.24
CA ASP A 362 -15.64 13.57 35.78
C ASP A 362 -15.23 12.26 36.47
N GLY A 363 -15.14 12.32 37.81
CA GLY A 363 -14.76 11.21 38.66
C GLY A 363 -15.72 10.02 38.58
N HIS A 364 -15.52 9.15 37.60
CA HIS A 364 -16.30 7.93 37.41
C HIS A 364 -15.44 6.66 37.56
N SER A 365 -16.06 5.65 38.18
CA SER A 365 -15.48 4.36 38.51
C SER A 365 -15.30 3.46 37.28
N ALA A 366 -14.39 2.49 37.40
CA ALA A 366 -13.96 1.49 36.42
C ALA A 366 -15.05 0.52 35.88
N ALA A 367 -16.20 1.03 35.42
CA ALA A 367 -17.34 0.23 34.97
C ALA A 367 -17.62 0.26 33.46
N ASP A 368 -16.88 1.05 32.65
CA ASP A 368 -17.08 1.11 31.20
C ASP A 368 -15.96 0.35 30.47
N THR A 369 -15.94 -0.96 30.68
CA THR A 369 -15.31 -1.91 29.75
C THR A 369 -16.06 -1.87 28.42
N PRO A 370 -15.40 -2.06 27.27
CA PRO A 370 -16.10 -2.26 26.00
C PRO A 370 -17.13 -3.39 26.18
N ASP A 371 -18.26 -3.29 25.49
CA ASP A 371 -19.18 -4.43 25.37
C ASP A 371 -18.43 -5.69 24.89
N ALA A 372 -19.02 -6.86 25.14
CA ALA A 372 -18.35 -8.14 24.89
C ALA A 372 -17.87 -8.29 23.43
N GLU A 373 -18.65 -7.76 22.48
CA GLU A 373 -18.35 -7.73 21.04
C GLU A 373 -17.21 -6.75 20.71
N GLY A 374 -17.23 -5.55 21.26
CA GLY A 374 -16.18 -4.55 21.09
C GLY A 374 -14.83 -4.95 21.67
N THR A 375 -14.82 -5.81 22.69
CA THR A 375 -13.59 -6.40 23.24
C THR A 375 -13.05 -7.51 22.34
N GLU A 376 -13.93 -8.31 21.73
CA GLU A 376 -13.55 -9.41 20.83
C GLU A 376 -12.89 -8.90 19.54
N PHE A 377 -13.40 -7.82 18.95
CA PHE A 377 -12.79 -7.21 17.77
C PHE A 377 -11.36 -6.67 18.04
N LEU A 378 -11.17 -5.96 19.15
CA LEU A 378 -9.85 -5.45 19.55
C LEU A 378 -8.85 -6.58 19.85
N GLU A 379 -9.34 -7.68 20.43
CA GLU A 379 -8.56 -8.89 20.65
C GLU A 379 -8.09 -9.50 19.33
N GLN A 380 -8.96 -9.63 18.33
CA GLN A 380 -8.60 -10.18 17.02
C GLN A 380 -7.51 -9.34 16.34
N LEU A 381 -7.66 -8.01 16.34
CA LEU A 381 -6.64 -7.10 15.78
C LEU A 381 -5.30 -7.22 16.53
N ALA A 382 -5.33 -7.27 17.86
CA ALA A 382 -4.11 -7.41 18.67
C ALA A 382 -3.40 -8.76 18.46
N LEU A 383 -4.17 -9.86 18.30
CA LEU A 383 -3.63 -11.18 17.93
C LEU A 383 -2.97 -11.15 16.56
N GLU A 384 -3.59 -10.48 15.58
CA GLU A 384 -3.05 -10.35 14.24
C GLU A 384 -1.78 -9.50 14.20
N ILE A 385 -1.77 -8.35 14.89
CA ILE A 385 -0.57 -7.53 15.07
C ILE A 385 0.56 -8.36 15.69
N ALA A 386 0.28 -9.16 16.71
CA ALA A 386 1.28 -10.02 17.34
C ALA A 386 1.80 -11.10 16.37
N ARG A 387 0.92 -11.72 15.57
CA ARG A 387 1.30 -12.69 14.53
C ARG A 387 2.24 -12.08 13.51
N LEU A 388 1.92 -10.89 12.99
CA LEU A 388 2.75 -10.15 12.04
C LEU A 388 4.12 -9.81 12.63
N LEU A 389 4.16 -9.35 13.89
CA LEU A 389 5.41 -9.05 14.61
C LEU A 389 6.28 -10.29 14.79
N VAL A 390 5.70 -11.47 15.08
CA VAL A 390 6.46 -12.73 15.14
C VAL A 390 7.07 -13.08 13.77
N ASN A 391 6.32 -12.90 12.68
CA ASN A 391 6.80 -13.17 11.32
C ASN A 391 7.88 -12.16 10.87
N LEU A 392 7.89 -10.97 11.46
CA LEU A 392 8.91 -9.94 11.26
C LEU A 392 10.16 -10.10 12.15
N GLU A 393 10.20 -11.15 12.99
CA GLU A 393 11.26 -11.39 13.98
C GLU A 393 11.32 -10.30 15.07
N ARG A 394 10.16 -9.72 15.40
CA ARG A 394 9.97 -8.70 16.45
C ARG A 394 9.24 -9.31 17.66
N SER A 395 9.74 -10.45 18.14
CA SER A 395 9.03 -11.30 19.09
C SER A 395 8.80 -10.63 20.46
N PHE A 396 9.67 -9.70 20.87
CA PHE A 396 9.43 -8.90 22.08
C PHE A 396 8.16 -8.04 21.96
N GLU A 397 7.98 -7.35 20.84
CA GLU A 397 6.80 -6.54 20.58
C GLU A 397 5.54 -7.40 20.55
N ALA A 398 5.61 -8.54 19.85
CA ALA A 398 4.53 -9.51 19.82
C ALA A 398 4.13 -9.97 21.24
N SER A 399 5.12 -10.27 22.10
CA SER A 399 4.86 -10.66 23.49
C SER A 399 4.13 -9.57 24.28
N ALA A 400 4.45 -8.29 24.07
CA ALA A 400 3.78 -7.18 24.74
C ALA A 400 2.32 -7.02 24.30
N TRP A 401 2.02 -7.23 23.01
CA TRP A 401 0.64 -7.26 22.49
C TRP A 401 -0.15 -8.45 23.05
N LEU A 402 0.45 -9.63 23.10
CA LEU A 402 -0.20 -10.84 23.61
C LEU A 402 -0.47 -10.76 25.12
N GLU A 403 0.43 -10.15 25.90
CA GLU A 403 0.17 -9.86 27.32
C GLU A 403 -1.05 -8.95 27.50
N GLN A 404 -1.21 -7.95 26.62
CA GLN A 404 -2.37 -7.06 26.64
C GLN A 404 -3.67 -7.81 26.33
N VAL A 405 -3.65 -8.73 25.35
CA VAL A 405 -4.80 -9.61 25.08
C VAL A 405 -5.16 -10.45 26.31
N LEU A 406 -4.18 -11.00 27.02
CA LEU A 406 -4.40 -11.77 28.26
C LEU A 406 -4.89 -10.91 29.44
N VAL A 407 -4.74 -9.59 29.39
CA VAL A 407 -5.40 -8.68 30.35
C VAL A 407 -6.88 -8.57 30.05
N TRP A 408 -7.25 -8.38 28.78
CA TRP A 408 -8.65 -8.30 28.35
C TRP A 408 -9.38 -9.64 28.51
N ARG A 409 -8.71 -10.76 28.16
CA ARG A 409 -9.24 -12.13 28.23
C ARG A 409 -8.22 -13.08 28.86
N PRO A 410 -8.15 -13.16 30.20
CA PRO A 410 -7.20 -14.05 30.88
C PRO A 410 -7.31 -15.52 30.49
N ALA A 411 -8.48 -15.97 30.01
CA ALA A 411 -8.78 -17.35 29.67
C ALA A 411 -8.56 -17.71 28.19
N ASP A 412 -8.20 -16.77 27.29
CA ASP A 412 -8.00 -17.09 25.87
C ASP A 412 -6.79 -18.03 25.68
N SER A 413 -7.06 -19.23 25.16
CA SER A 413 -6.04 -20.27 24.97
C SER A 413 -5.11 -19.99 23.77
N ARG A 414 -5.59 -19.27 22.75
CA ARG A 414 -4.81 -18.91 21.55
C ARG A 414 -3.72 -17.90 21.94
N ALA A 415 -4.10 -16.83 22.63
CA ALA A 415 -3.18 -15.83 23.17
C ALA A 415 -2.15 -16.44 24.11
N ARG A 416 -2.54 -17.38 25.00
CA ARG A 416 -1.57 -18.07 25.88
C ARG A 416 -0.55 -18.89 25.10
N ALA A 417 -0.99 -19.62 24.07
CA ALA A 417 -0.10 -20.43 23.23
C ALA A 417 0.85 -19.54 22.42
N GLN A 418 0.32 -18.52 21.74
CA GLN A 418 1.12 -17.56 20.97
C GLN A 418 2.07 -16.78 21.87
N TYR A 419 1.67 -16.40 23.09
CA TYR A 419 2.52 -15.69 24.04
C TYR A 419 3.73 -16.53 24.46
N ALA A 420 3.50 -17.81 24.77
CA ALA A 420 4.58 -18.73 25.12
C ALA A 420 5.55 -18.93 23.94
N GLU A 421 5.03 -19.00 22.70
CA GLU A 421 5.85 -19.09 21.50
C GLU A 421 6.67 -17.82 21.27
N ALA A 422 6.04 -16.65 21.27
CA ALA A 422 6.69 -15.35 21.08
C ALA A 422 7.78 -15.13 22.14
N LEU A 423 7.51 -15.45 23.41
CA LEU A 423 8.50 -15.33 24.48
C LEU A 423 9.70 -16.27 24.28
N ASN A 424 9.46 -17.49 23.82
CA ASN A 424 10.54 -18.44 23.51
C ASN A 424 11.38 -18.01 22.30
N ARG A 425 10.75 -17.40 21.28
CA ARG A 425 11.46 -16.81 20.13
C ARG A 425 12.29 -15.59 20.55
N ALA A 426 11.70 -14.64 21.29
CA ALA A 426 12.41 -13.46 21.80
C ALA A 426 13.66 -13.83 22.62
N ARG A 427 13.58 -14.87 23.46
CA ARG A 427 14.73 -15.37 24.22
C ARG A 427 15.84 -15.95 23.33
N ARG A 428 15.49 -16.61 22.23
CA ARG A 428 16.46 -17.13 21.25
C ARG A 428 17.11 -15.99 20.48
N GLU A 429 16.30 -15.06 19.97
CA GLU A 429 16.78 -13.84 19.27
C GLU A 429 17.78 -13.05 20.13
N LEU A 430 17.48 -12.87 21.42
CA LEU A 430 18.40 -12.22 22.37
C LEU A 430 19.72 -12.99 22.54
N ALA A 431 19.66 -14.33 22.61
CA ALA A 431 20.85 -15.17 22.71
C ALA A 431 21.70 -15.12 21.43
N ASP A 432 21.07 -15.12 20.26
CA ASP A 432 21.74 -15.06 18.95
C ASP A 432 22.34 -13.67 18.67
N SER A 433 21.67 -12.60 19.12
CA SER A 433 22.19 -11.23 19.09
C SER A 433 23.43 -11.08 19.98
N ALA A 434 23.43 -11.68 21.18
CA ALA A 434 24.60 -11.74 22.04
C ALA A 434 25.74 -12.61 21.47
N ALA A 435 25.41 -13.55 20.57
CA ALA A 435 26.36 -14.39 19.82
C ALA A 435 26.79 -13.78 18.47
N GLY A 436 26.31 -12.58 18.11
CA GLY A 436 26.71 -11.82 16.91
C GLY A 436 26.25 -12.42 15.58
N THR A 437 25.17 -13.21 15.55
CA THR A 437 24.86 -14.12 14.42
C THR A 437 23.66 -13.73 13.54
N LEU A 438 23.17 -12.48 13.57
CA LEU A 438 22.28 -11.98 12.51
C LEU A 438 23.09 -11.14 11.51
N ARG A 439 23.65 -11.83 10.52
CA ARG A 439 24.00 -11.23 9.22
C ARG A 439 23.11 -11.90 8.19
N LEU A 440 22.26 -11.11 7.54
CA LEU A 440 21.73 -11.47 6.22
C LEU A 440 22.97 -11.69 5.33
N GLN A 441 23.34 -12.96 5.12
CA GLN A 441 24.35 -13.32 4.15
C GLN A 441 23.68 -13.34 2.78
N THR A 442 23.88 -12.27 2.00
CA THR A 442 23.71 -12.31 0.54
C THR A 442 25.10 -12.35 -0.09
N GLY A 443 25.25 -13.20 -1.11
CA GLY A 443 26.52 -13.71 -1.60
C GLY A 443 27.29 -12.78 -2.54
N ALA A 444 28.61 -12.98 -2.53
CA ALA A 444 29.61 -12.77 -3.58
C ALA A 444 29.50 -11.56 -4.54
N ALA A 445 30.45 -10.64 -4.36
CA ALA A 445 30.77 -9.55 -5.28
C ALA A 445 31.00 -9.99 -6.74
N ALA A 446 30.27 -9.36 -7.67
CA ALA A 446 30.52 -9.38 -9.11
C ALA A 446 31.48 -8.24 -9.54
N PRO A 447 32.16 -8.34 -10.70
CA PRO A 447 33.33 -7.52 -11.03
C PRO A 447 32.98 -6.10 -11.51
N LEU A 448 33.96 -5.21 -11.35
CA LEU A 448 33.95 -3.78 -11.71
C LEU A 448 33.52 -3.53 -13.17
N ALA A 449 32.41 -2.83 -13.36
CA ALA A 449 32.04 -2.20 -14.62
C ALA A 449 32.44 -0.70 -14.63
N ALA A 450 32.81 -0.23 -15.83
CA ALA A 450 33.28 1.12 -16.13
C ALA A 450 32.16 2.19 -16.06
N PRO A 451 32.50 3.49 -15.92
CA PRO A 451 31.49 4.55 -15.85
C PRO A 451 30.64 4.62 -17.12
N LEU A 452 29.32 4.47 -16.96
CA LEU A 452 28.33 4.67 -18.01
C LEU A 452 28.09 6.17 -18.30
N PRO A 453 27.76 6.52 -19.55
CA PRO A 453 27.51 7.90 -19.97
C PRO A 453 26.16 8.40 -19.42
N LEU A 454 26.13 9.70 -19.11
CA LEU A 454 24.92 10.44 -18.75
C LEU A 454 23.86 10.30 -19.85
N LEU A 455 22.71 9.69 -19.53
CA LEU A 455 21.48 9.85 -20.29
C LEU A 455 21.08 11.33 -20.22
N ARG A 456 21.21 12.02 -21.35
CA ARG A 456 20.59 13.33 -21.55
C ARG A 456 19.10 13.09 -21.74
N ILE A 457 18.31 13.51 -20.76
CA ILE A 457 16.88 13.75 -20.96
C ILE A 457 16.79 14.98 -21.86
N GLU A 458 16.52 14.78 -23.15
CA GLU A 458 16.18 15.88 -24.04
C GLU A 458 14.83 16.45 -23.60
N GLN A 459 14.77 17.75 -23.34
CA GLN A 459 13.50 18.43 -23.16
C GLN A 459 12.73 18.40 -24.50
N PRO A 460 11.48 17.91 -24.53
CA PRO A 460 10.68 17.98 -25.74
C PRO A 460 10.49 19.46 -26.10
N ARG A 461 10.76 19.78 -27.38
CA ARG A 461 10.35 21.07 -27.96
C ARG A 461 8.83 21.17 -27.85
N SER A 462 8.35 22.25 -27.25
CA SER A 462 6.93 22.62 -27.28
C SER A 462 6.46 22.68 -28.74
N ALA A 463 5.59 21.76 -29.14
CA ALA A 463 4.95 21.81 -30.45
C ALA A 463 3.83 22.87 -30.40
N GLU A 464 4.12 24.08 -30.88
CA GLU A 464 3.09 25.04 -31.26
C GLU A 464 2.25 24.46 -32.40
N GLY A 465 0.92 24.43 -32.23
CA GLY A 465 -0.05 24.12 -33.31
C GLY A 465 -0.98 22.93 -33.10
N ARG A 466 -1.05 22.33 -31.91
CA ARG A 466 -1.96 21.19 -31.64
C ARG A 466 -3.44 21.60 -31.59
N ALA A 467 -4.31 20.66 -31.98
CA ALA A 467 -5.74 20.85 -31.89
C ALA A 467 -6.18 20.86 -30.42
N ALA A 468 -7.09 21.76 -30.07
CA ALA A 468 -7.74 21.72 -28.77
C ALA A 468 -8.77 20.58 -28.80
N ILE A 469 -8.49 19.49 -28.08
CA ILE A 469 -9.44 18.39 -27.83
C ILE A 469 -10.76 19.02 -27.38
N ARG A 470 -11.89 18.57 -27.94
CA ARG A 470 -13.21 19.07 -27.56
C ARG A 470 -14.22 17.93 -27.54
N LEU A 471 -14.74 17.61 -26.36
CA LEU A 471 -15.81 16.63 -26.19
C LEU A 471 -17.07 17.32 -25.66
N VAL A 472 -18.22 16.97 -26.23
CA VAL A 472 -19.50 17.57 -25.85
C VAL A 472 -20.53 16.50 -25.58
N ASP A 473 -21.18 16.60 -24.43
CA ASP A 473 -22.26 15.69 -24.07
C ASP A 473 -23.47 15.84 -25.01
N ARG A 474 -23.92 14.70 -25.53
CA ARG A 474 -25.01 14.53 -26.49
C ARG A 474 -26.02 13.48 -26.03
N HIS A 475 -25.96 12.96 -24.78
CA HIS A 475 -26.81 11.84 -24.34
C HIS A 475 -28.30 12.07 -24.64
N SER A 476 -28.83 13.25 -24.28
CA SER A 476 -30.23 13.60 -24.49
C SER A 476 -30.61 13.78 -25.96
N GLN A 477 -29.69 14.29 -26.79
CA GLN A 477 -29.91 14.44 -28.22
C GLN A 477 -29.89 13.09 -28.94
N ALA A 478 -29.06 12.17 -28.44
CA ALA A 478 -28.91 10.83 -28.97
C ALA A 478 -29.97 9.86 -28.41
N GLY A 479 -30.79 10.24 -27.42
CA GLY A 479 -31.84 9.37 -26.86
C GLY A 479 -31.39 8.44 -25.73
N VAL A 480 -30.21 8.66 -25.16
CA VAL A 480 -29.70 7.92 -24.01
C VAL A 480 -30.26 8.52 -22.72
N GLU A 481 -31.37 7.98 -22.22
CA GLU A 481 -32.01 8.39 -20.96
C GLU A 481 -31.76 7.37 -19.84
N PHE A 482 -30.51 7.29 -19.36
CA PHE A 482 -30.12 6.41 -18.26
C PHE A 482 -29.53 7.19 -17.09
N GLN A 483 -29.89 6.81 -15.86
CA GLN A 483 -29.26 7.28 -14.62
C GLN A 483 -29.09 6.09 -13.67
N TYR A 484 -27.86 5.90 -13.17
CA TYR A 484 -27.61 4.90 -12.15
C TYR A 484 -28.25 5.30 -10.82
N ARG A 485 -28.82 4.32 -10.12
CA ARG A 485 -29.43 4.47 -8.80
C ARG A 485 -28.89 3.38 -7.89
N ASN A 486 -28.11 3.78 -6.91
CA ASN A 486 -27.45 2.89 -5.95
C ASN A 486 -28.38 2.34 -4.83
N GLY A 487 -29.68 2.64 -4.88
CA GLY A 487 -30.63 2.16 -3.87
C GLY A 487 -30.39 2.68 -2.45
N ALA A 488 -29.64 3.77 -2.28
CA ALA A 488 -29.21 4.27 -0.97
C ALA A 488 -30.38 4.51 0.00
N THR A 489 -30.28 3.93 1.20
CA THR A 489 -31.31 4.00 2.26
C THR A 489 -30.92 4.91 3.43
N GLY A 490 -29.70 5.47 3.39
CA GLY A 490 -29.10 6.23 4.48
C GLY A 490 -28.20 5.41 5.41
N SER A 491 -28.18 4.08 5.26
CA SER A 491 -27.26 3.17 5.96
C SER A 491 -25.81 3.26 5.47
N ARG A 492 -25.58 3.87 4.29
CA ARG A 492 -24.25 4.09 3.68
C ARG A 492 -23.40 2.83 3.61
N TYR A 493 -24.00 1.75 3.11
CA TYR A 493 -23.25 0.53 2.84
C TYR A 493 -22.20 0.81 1.76
N ILE A 494 -21.06 0.11 1.83
CA ILE A 494 -19.98 0.30 0.86
C ILE A 494 -20.42 -0.01 -0.58
N LEU A 495 -21.41 -0.91 -0.76
CA LEU A 495 -22.10 -1.17 -2.05
C LEU A 495 -22.61 0.09 -2.74
N GLU A 496 -23.08 1.06 -1.97
CA GLU A 496 -23.72 2.27 -2.47
C GLU A 496 -22.71 3.21 -3.17
N THR A 497 -21.40 2.96 -3.03
CA THR A 497 -20.34 3.88 -3.45
C THR A 497 -19.73 3.60 -4.82
N LEU A 498 -19.77 2.35 -5.31
CA LEU A 498 -19.04 1.92 -6.51
C LEU A 498 -19.75 2.30 -7.82
N GLY A 499 -21.09 2.31 -7.83
CA GLY A 499 -21.86 2.62 -9.02
C GLY A 499 -21.93 1.50 -10.06
N GLY A 500 -22.36 1.85 -11.27
CA GLY A 500 -22.60 0.91 -12.36
C GLY A 500 -21.60 1.03 -13.50
N GLY A 501 -21.46 -0.07 -14.23
CA GLY A 501 -20.76 -0.23 -15.49
C GLY A 501 -21.57 0.08 -16.75
N VAL A 502 -20.85 0.08 -17.87
CA VAL A 502 -21.37 0.29 -19.22
C VAL A 502 -20.61 -0.60 -20.23
N ALA A 503 -21.33 -1.22 -21.16
CA ALA A 503 -20.76 -1.95 -22.29
C ALA A 503 -21.19 -1.30 -23.61
N ALA A 504 -20.22 -1.07 -24.49
CA ALA A 504 -20.45 -0.68 -25.88
C ALA A 504 -20.12 -1.87 -26.80
N PHE A 505 -21.12 -2.40 -27.50
CA PHE A 505 -21.01 -3.62 -28.31
C PHE A 505 -22.15 -3.67 -29.34
N ASP A 506 -22.03 -4.46 -30.42
CA ASP A 506 -23.02 -4.53 -31.50
C ASP A 506 -23.92 -5.76 -31.28
N PHE A 507 -24.98 -5.62 -30.49
CA PHE A 507 -25.73 -6.80 -30.02
C PHE A 507 -26.61 -7.42 -31.11
N ASP A 508 -26.98 -6.67 -32.16
CA ASP A 508 -27.82 -7.17 -33.24
C ASP A 508 -27.10 -7.34 -34.60
N GLY A 509 -25.80 -7.02 -34.64
CA GLY A 509 -24.93 -7.25 -35.79
C GLY A 509 -25.17 -6.27 -36.94
N ASP A 510 -25.75 -5.09 -36.67
CA ASP A 510 -26.04 -4.07 -37.68
C ASP A 510 -24.86 -3.11 -37.94
N GLY A 511 -23.80 -3.23 -37.15
CA GLY A 511 -22.55 -2.48 -37.23
C GLY A 511 -22.59 -1.13 -36.51
N TRP A 512 -23.63 -0.82 -35.74
CA TRP A 512 -23.71 0.33 -34.85
C TRP A 512 -23.50 -0.13 -33.39
N PRO A 513 -22.63 0.54 -32.61
CA PRO A 513 -22.44 0.14 -31.22
C PRO A 513 -23.65 0.53 -30.38
N ASP A 514 -24.22 -0.47 -29.71
CA ASP A 514 -25.28 -0.36 -28.72
C ASP A 514 -24.72 -0.14 -27.32
N LEU A 515 -25.59 0.20 -26.37
CA LEU A 515 -25.18 0.51 -25.00
C LEU A 515 -25.98 -0.30 -23.98
N TYR A 516 -25.28 -1.12 -23.20
CA TYR A 516 -25.83 -1.74 -22.00
C TYR A 516 -25.34 -1.01 -20.74
N PHE A 517 -26.24 -0.75 -19.81
CA PHE A 517 -25.97 -0.14 -18.51
C PHE A 517 -26.46 -1.03 -17.38
N SER A 518 -25.55 -1.34 -16.46
CA SER A 518 -25.87 -1.98 -15.19
C SER A 518 -26.60 -1.02 -14.22
N GLN A 519 -27.38 -1.55 -13.29
CA GLN A 519 -28.22 -0.79 -12.37
C GLN A 519 -28.11 -1.33 -10.93
N GLY A 520 -28.12 -0.43 -9.96
CA GLY A 520 -28.25 -0.78 -8.55
C GLY A 520 -29.70 -1.00 -8.15
N CYS A 521 -29.94 -1.44 -6.93
CA CYS A 521 -31.31 -1.57 -6.40
C CYS A 521 -31.36 -1.33 -4.89
N PRO A 522 -32.55 -1.08 -4.31
CA PRO A 522 -32.70 -1.00 -2.86
C PRO A 522 -32.18 -2.27 -2.17
N LEU A 523 -31.47 -2.08 -1.06
CA LEU A 523 -30.94 -3.15 -0.23
C LEU A 523 -31.87 -3.45 0.96
N PRO A 524 -32.07 -4.73 1.35
CA PRO A 524 -31.56 -5.93 0.70
C PRO A 524 -32.23 -6.18 -0.66
N VAL A 525 -31.49 -6.80 -1.58
CA VAL A 525 -31.91 -7.05 -2.96
C VAL A 525 -33.27 -7.76 -3.00
N ASN A 526 -34.20 -7.22 -3.79
CA ASN A 526 -35.53 -7.79 -4.00
C ASN A 526 -35.83 -7.89 -5.51
N PRO A 527 -35.96 -9.10 -6.07
CA PRO A 527 -36.29 -9.29 -7.49
C PRO A 527 -37.64 -8.69 -7.93
N GLN A 528 -38.51 -8.32 -6.98
CA GLN A 528 -39.81 -7.69 -7.25
C GLN A 528 -39.74 -6.15 -7.28
N ASN A 529 -38.54 -5.58 -7.21
CA ASN A 529 -38.34 -4.15 -7.33
C ASN A 529 -38.92 -3.59 -8.64
N GLU A 530 -39.33 -2.32 -8.61
CA GLU A 530 -39.91 -1.65 -9.77
C GLU A 530 -38.95 -1.70 -10.99
N PRO A 531 -39.47 -1.74 -12.23
CA PRO A 531 -38.63 -1.87 -13.43
C PRO A 531 -37.54 -0.79 -13.62
N SER A 532 -37.64 0.36 -12.93
CA SER A 532 -36.59 1.38 -12.94
C SER A 532 -35.28 0.97 -12.25
N TRP A 533 -35.29 -0.14 -11.52
CA TRP A 533 -34.13 -0.74 -10.83
C TRP A 533 -33.49 -1.88 -11.63
N ARG A 534 -33.82 -1.98 -12.92
CA ARG A 534 -33.26 -2.98 -13.82
C ARG A 534 -32.15 -2.39 -14.67
N ASP A 535 -31.23 -3.25 -15.06
CA ASP A 535 -30.26 -2.96 -16.11
C ASP A 535 -30.97 -2.57 -17.41
N ARG A 536 -30.30 -1.80 -18.27
CA ARG A 536 -30.89 -1.23 -19.49
C ARG A 536 -30.05 -1.50 -20.71
N LEU A 537 -30.69 -1.86 -21.82
CA LEU A 537 -30.07 -1.98 -23.13
C LEU A 537 -30.68 -0.96 -24.08
N PHE A 538 -29.83 -0.15 -24.69
CA PHE A 538 -30.17 0.85 -25.68
C PHE A 538 -29.59 0.44 -27.03
N GLN A 539 -30.47 0.20 -27.98
CA GLN A 539 -30.08 -0.07 -29.35
C GLN A 539 -29.80 1.22 -30.10
N ASN A 540 -28.67 1.31 -30.79
CA ASN A 540 -28.29 2.41 -31.64
C ASN A 540 -28.85 2.21 -33.06
N VAL A 541 -29.79 3.06 -33.44
CA VAL A 541 -30.39 3.09 -34.77
C VAL A 541 -29.91 4.35 -35.47
N GLU A 542 -28.89 4.20 -36.32
CA GLU A 542 -28.35 5.27 -37.15
C GLU A 542 -27.95 6.54 -36.36
N GLY A 543 -27.33 6.36 -35.18
CA GLY A 543 -26.95 7.47 -34.29
C GLY A 543 -28.09 7.96 -33.39
N THR A 544 -29.13 7.16 -33.18
CA THR A 544 -30.14 7.44 -32.16
C THR A 544 -30.46 6.19 -31.35
N PHE A 545 -30.44 6.32 -30.04
CA PHE A 545 -30.62 5.23 -29.11
C PHE A 545 -32.09 5.03 -28.75
N ARG A 546 -32.54 3.77 -28.75
CA ARG A 546 -33.85 3.35 -28.26
C ARG A 546 -33.70 2.29 -27.17
N ASP A 547 -34.43 2.44 -26.07
CA ASP A 547 -34.47 1.42 -25.02
C ASP A 547 -35.18 0.16 -25.55
N VAL A 548 -34.46 -0.96 -25.60
CA VAL A 548 -34.94 -2.27 -26.04
C VAL A 548 -34.91 -3.31 -24.93
N THR A 549 -34.70 -2.91 -23.68
CA THR A 549 -34.47 -3.80 -22.54
C THR A 549 -35.50 -4.94 -22.47
N GLU A 550 -36.79 -4.61 -22.52
CA GLU A 550 -37.86 -5.63 -22.47
C GLU A 550 -37.95 -6.47 -23.75
N ALA A 551 -37.73 -5.86 -24.91
CA ALA A 551 -37.79 -6.53 -26.20
C ALA A 551 -36.64 -7.54 -26.37
N ALA A 552 -35.47 -7.21 -25.83
CA ALA A 552 -34.29 -8.05 -25.82
C ALA A 552 -34.35 -9.18 -24.79
N GLY A 553 -35.40 -9.27 -23.96
CA GLY A 553 -35.49 -10.28 -22.90
C GLY A 553 -34.50 -10.05 -21.74
N LEU A 554 -33.89 -8.87 -21.66
CA LEU A 554 -33.08 -8.44 -20.53
C LEU A 554 -33.94 -7.92 -19.37
N GLY A 555 -33.29 -7.69 -18.24
CA GLY A 555 -33.90 -6.98 -17.10
C GLY A 555 -33.53 -7.57 -15.75
N ASP A 556 -32.24 -7.91 -15.56
CA ASP A 556 -31.74 -8.25 -14.23
C ASP A 556 -32.13 -7.13 -13.25
N ALA A 557 -32.63 -7.54 -12.09
CA ALA A 557 -33.06 -6.67 -11.00
C ALA A 557 -32.23 -6.92 -9.73
N GLN A 558 -31.07 -7.57 -9.89
CA GLN A 558 -30.04 -7.67 -8.87
C GLN A 558 -29.34 -6.33 -8.65
N TYR A 559 -28.28 -6.34 -7.84
CA TYR A 559 -27.46 -5.15 -7.61
C TYR A 559 -26.20 -5.28 -8.47
N SER A 560 -26.24 -4.66 -9.66
CA SER A 560 -25.26 -4.83 -10.73
C SER A 560 -24.17 -3.76 -10.70
N HIS A 561 -22.96 -4.15 -11.11
CA HIS A 561 -21.75 -3.32 -11.19
C HIS A 561 -21.11 -3.42 -12.58
N GLY A 562 -19.95 -4.06 -12.72
CA GLY A 562 -19.24 -4.20 -13.98
C GLY A 562 -19.93 -5.12 -14.98
N THR A 563 -19.54 -4.97 -16.23
CA THR A 563 -20.04 -5.73 -17.36
C THR A 563 -18.92 -5.97 -18.36
N SER A 564 -18.98 -7.08 -19.10
CA SER A 564 -18.06 -7.40 -20.20
C SER A 564 -18.85 -8.02 -21.35
N ALA A 565 -18.56 -7.56 -22.58
CA ALA A 565 -19.12 -8.16 -23.80
C ALA A 565 -18.07 -9.02 -24.51
N GLY A 566 -18.51 -10.15 -25.06
CA GLY A 566 -17.73 -11.05 -25.91
C GLY A 566 -18.45 -12.35 -26.28
N ASP A 567 -18.26 -12.83 -27.50
CA ASP A 567 -18.81 -14.06 -28.11
C ASP A 567 -18.12 -15.30 -27.51
N PHE A 568 -18.66 -15.83 -26.41
CA PHE A 568 -18.01 -16.93 -25.68
C PHE A 568 -18.23 -18.30 -26.33
N ASP A 569 -19.28 -18.45 -27.14
CA ASP A 569 -19.60 -19.71 -27.83
C ASP A 569 -19.23 -19.72 -29.33
N ASN A 570 -18.61 -18.63 -29.81
CA ASN A 570 -18.09 -18.42 -31.16
C ASN A 570 -19.17 -18.52 -32.25
N ASP A 571 -20.41 -18.13 -31.94
CA ASP A 571 -21.54 -18.19 -32.87
C ASP A 571 -21.67 -16.95 -33.78
N GLY A 572 -20.86 -15.92 -33.51
CA GLY A 572 -20.78 -14.67 -34.25
C GLY A 572 -21.59 -13.51 -33.66
N PHE A 573 -22.18 -13.68 -32.46
CA PHE A 573 -22.90 -12.63 -31.75
C PHE A 573 -22.28 -12.40 -30.37
N GLU A 574 -21.95 -11.15 -30.05
CA GLU A 574 -21.37 -10.82 -28.75
C GLU A 574 -22.36 -11.12 -27.61
N ASP A 575 -21.91 -11.89 -26.62
CA ASP A 575 -22.64 -12.20 -25.40
C ASP A 575 -22.31 -11.19 -24.28
N LEU A 576 -23.06 -11.24 -23.18
CA LEU A 576 -22.94 -10.27 -22.09
C LEU A 576 -22.80 -10.93 -20.72
N ALA A 577 -21.70 -10.65 -20.01
CA ALA A 577 -21.50 -11.02 -18.61
C ALA A 577 -21.69 -9.81 -17.69
N VAL A 578 -22.38 -10.01 -16.56
CA VAL A 578 -22.77 -8.96 -15.60
C VAL A 578 -22.34 -9.32 -14.18
N ALA A 579 -21.59 -8.42 -13.54
CA ALA A 579 -21.08 -8.57 -12.19
C ALA A 579 -22.12 -8.08 -11.18
N ASN A 580 -22.73 -9.03 -10.47
CA ASN A 580 -23.70 -8.71 -9.42
C ASN A 580 -23.14 -8.95 -8.02
N PHE A 581 -23.65 -8.18 -7.07
CA PHE A 581 -23.65 -8.62 -5.68
C PHE A 581 -24.61 -9.81 -5.52
N GLY A 582 -24.04 -11.00 -5.29
CA GLY A 582 -24.76 -12.26 -5.38
C GLY A 582 -24.16 -13.12 -6.47
N THR A 583 -24.90 -13.41 -7.54
CA THR A 583 -24.49 -14.34 -8.61
C THR A 583 -24.13 -13.58 -9.87
N CYS A 584 -22.94 -13.83 -10.42
CA CYS A 584 -22.54 -13.35 -11.74
C CYS A 584 -23.51 -13.92 -12.80
N VAL A 585 -24.00 -13.07 -13.69
CA VAL A 585 -24.94 -13.46 -14.75
C VAL A 585 -24.24 -13.49 -16.09
N LEU A 586 -24.53 -14.53 -16.90
CA LEU A 586 -24.10 -14.65 -18.28
C LEU A 586 -25.34 -14.75 -19.18
N TYR A 587 -25.49 -13.75 -20.06
CA TYR A 587 -26.51 -13.71 -21.08
C TYR A 587 -25.92 -14.16 -22.41
N ARG A 588 -26.48 -15.22 -22.99
CA ARG A 588 -26.19 -15.61 -24.36
C ARG A 588 -27.05 -14.83 -25.34
N ASN A 589 -26.46 -14.23 -26.35
CA ASN A 589 -27.14 -13.60 -27.47
C ASN A 589 -27.71 -14.68 -28.40
N ASN A 590 -29.00 -14.61 -28.73
CA ASN A 590 -29.63 -15.63 -29.59
C ASN A 590 -29.54 -15.29 -31.09
N GLY A 591 -28.93 -14.15 -31.46
CA GLY A 591 -28.81 -13.68 -32.85
C GLY A 591 -30.12 -13.20 -33.48
N ASP A 592 -31.19 -13.07 -32.69
CA ASP A 592 -32.51 -12.59 -33.12
C ASP A 592 -32.94 -11.30 -32.41
N GLY A 593 -31.98 -10.63 -31.77
CA GLY A 593 -32.19 -9.43 -30.96
C GLY A 593 -32.65 -9.73 -29.53
N THR A 594 -32.61 -11.00 -29.09
CA THR A 594 -32.90 -11.40 -27.70
C THR A 594 -31.72 -12.06 -27.00
N LEU A 595 -31.69 -11.94 -25.67
CA LEU A 595 -30.66 -12.48 -24.78
C LEU A 595 -31.28 -13.47 -23.79
N THR A 596 -30.57 -14.56 -23.50
CA THR A 596 -31.00 -15.61 -22.56
C THR A 596 -30.02 -15.73 -21.41
N ASP A 597 -30.48 -15.65 -20.14
CA ASP A 597 -29.65 -16.02 -18.99
C ASP A 597 -29.30 -17.52 -19.04
N VAL A 598 -28.03 -17.82 -19.26
CA VAL A 598 -27.49 -19.17 -19.32
C VAL A 598 -26.59 -19.50 -18.12
N SER A 599 -26.47 -18.62 -17.12
CA SER A 599 -25.48 -18.71 -16.03
C SER A 599 -25.42 -20.10 -15.39
N THR A 600 -26.57 -20.63 -14.96
CA THR A 600 -26.65 -21.97 -14.34
C THR A 600 -26.33 -23.09 -15.34
N ALA A 601 -26.81 -22.97 -16.58
CA ALA A 601 -26.57 -23.99 -17.61
C ALA A 601 -25.10 -24.02 -18.08
N ALA A 602 -24.45 -22.85 -18.08
CA ALA A 602 -23.05 -22.65 -18.40
C ALA A 602 -22.12 -23.02 -17.23
N GLY A 603 -22.65 -23.34 -16.04
CA GLY A 603 -21.85 -23.73 -14.87
C GLY A 603 -21.29 -22.55 -14.06
N ILE A 604 -21.68 -21.31 -14.37
CA ILE A 604 -21.33 -20.13 -13.58
C ILE A 604 -22.18 -20.16 -12.31
N SER A 605 -21.52 -20.30 -11.17
CA SER A 605 -22.16 -20.48 -9.87
C SER A 605 -21.39 -19.82 -8.74
N GLY A 606 -21.99 -19.84 -7.55
CA GLY A 606 -21.43 -19.27 -6.33
C GLY A 606 -21.85 -17.82 -6.09
N SER A 607 -21.88 -17.43 -4.82
CA SER A 607 -22.25 -16.09 -4.39
C SER A 607 -21.03 -15.32 -3.90
N ALA A 608 -20.85 -14.09 -4.34
CA ALA A 608 -19.82 -13.16 -3.87
C ALA A 608 -20.24 -11.72 -4.24
N TRP A 609 -19.44 -10.74 -3.83
CA TRP A 609 -19.53 -9.41 -4.42
C TRP A 609 -18.63 -9.32 -5.64
N HIS A 610 -19.19 -9.58 -6.81
CA HIS A 610 -18.49 -9.42 -8.09
C HIS A 610 -18.49 -7.93 -8.48
N SER A 611 -17.35 -7.41 -8.89
CA SER A 611 -17.14 -6.00 -9.20
C SER A 611 -16.91 -5.78 -10.70
N SER A 612 -15.86 -6.38 -11.26
CA SER A 612 -15.43 -6.28 -12.66
C SER A 612 -15.34 -7.65 -13.34
N LEU A 613 -15.31 -7.65 -14.69
CA LEU A 613 -15.29 -8.85 -15.53
C LEU A 613 -14.38 -8.65 -16.73
N ALA A 614 -13.79 -9.74 -17.22
CA ALA A 614 -13.08 -9.76 -18.50
C ALA A 614 -13.30 -11.09 -19.21
N PHE A 615 -13.75 -11.03 -20.46
CA PHE A 615 -13.59 -12.13 -21.40
C PHE A 615 -12.19 -12.10 -22.02
N ALA A 616 -11.52 -13.25 -22.09
CA ALA A 616 -10.22 -13.41 -22.77
C ALA A 616 -9.92 -14.87 -23.06
N ASP A 617 -9.20 -15.17 -24.14
CA ASP A 617 -8.70 -16.51 -24.46
C ASP A 617 -7.35 -16.76 -23.75
N LEU A 618 -7.38 -17.25 -22.50
CA LEU A 618 -6.21 -17.29 -21.61
C LEU A 618 -5.32 -18.51 -21.86
N ASP A 619 -5.89 -19.61 -22.36
CA ASP A 619 -5.14 -20.82 -22.73
C ASP A 619 -4.89 -20.94 -24.25
N ARG A 620 -5.38 -19.97 -25.03
CA ARG A 620 -5.20 -19.84 -26.49
C ARG A 620 -5.85 -20.96 -27.28
N ASP A 621 -6.93 -21.54 -26.78
CA ASP A 621 -7.69 -22.60 -27.45
C ASP A 621 -8.80 -22.09 -28.39
N GLY A 622 -9.03 -20.77 -28.40
CA GLY A 622 -9.96 -20.07 -29.28
C GLY A 622 -11.31 -19.77 -28.67
N TYR A 623 -11.56 -20.19 -27.44
CA TYR A 623 -12.77 -19.86 -26.71
C TYR A 623 -12.46 -18.83 -25.63
N LEU A 624 -13.35 -17.85 -25.44
CA LEU A 624 -13.17 -16.86 -24.40
C LEU A 624 -13.45 -17.49 -23.03
N ASP A 625 -12.44 -17.47 -22.16
CA ASP A 625 -12.56 -17.69 -20.72
C ASP A 625 -13.14 -16.46 -20.03
N LEU A 626 -13.69 -16.63 -18.83
CA LEU A 626 -14.27 -15.55 -18.05
C LEU A 626 -13.51 -15.37 -16.72
N TYR A 627 -12.84 -14.23 -16.59
CA TYR A 627 -12.24 -13.79 -15.33
C TYR A 627 -13.20 -12.84 -14.60
N VAL A 628 -13.44 -13.11 -13.32
CA VAL A 628 -14.40 -12.37 -12.48
C VAL A 628 -13.68 -11.79 -11.28
N VAL A 629 -13.65 -10.47 -11.22
CA VAL A 629 -13.09 -9.73 -10.09
C VAL A 629 -14.10 -9.67 -8.96
N THR A 630 -13.62 -9.84 -7.74
CA THR A 630 -14.40 -9.73 -6.51
C THR A 630 -13.78 -8.71 -5.57
N TYR A 631 -14.61 -8.16 -4.67
CA TYR A 631 -14.19 -7.02 -3.84
C TYR A 631 -14.00 -7.38 -2.37
N VAL A 632 -15.07 -7.37 -1.57
CA VAL A 632 -14.99 -7.64 -0.12
C VAL A 632 -16.14 -8.50 0.40
N ARG A 633 -15.89 -9.16 1.54
CA ARG A 633 -16.86 -9.94 2.31
C ARG A 633 -17.72 -9.04 3.19
N GLU A 634 -18.97 -9.44 3.41
CA GLU A 634 -19.90 -8.83 4.39
C GLU A 634 -20.11 -7.31 4.24
N PRO A 635 -20.49 -6.81 3.04
CA PRO A 635 -20.46 -5.38 2.76
C PRO A 635 -21.63 -4.56 3.36
N TYR A 636 -22.45 -5.20 4.19
CA TYR A 636 -23.57 -4.59 4.92
C TYR A 636 -23.15 -3.96 6.26
N LEU A 637 -21.86 -3.83 6.54
CA LEU A 637 -21.38 -3.15 7.73
C LEU A 637 -21.71 -1.66 7.66
N ALA A 638 -22.43 -1.13 8.66
CA ALA A 638 -22.66 0.30 8.83
C ALA A 638 -21.65 0.89 9.81
N CYS A 639 -20.93 1.93 9.41
CA CYS A 639 -19.95 2.60 10.25
C CYS A 639 -20.51 3.90 10.85
N HIS A 640 -20.36 4.05 12.17
CA HIS A 640 -20.85 5.21 12.91
C HIS A 640 -19.67 6.01 13.52
N PRO A 641 -19.19 7.07 12.88
CA PRO A 641 -18.30 8.04 13.52
C PRO A 641 -18.93 8.74 14.73
N GLU A 642 -18.06 9.36 15.53
CA GLU A 642 -18.32 10.00 16.83
C GLU A 642 -19.42 11.08 16.86
N ASN A 643 -19.82 11.64 15.70
CA ASN A 643 -20.91 12.62 15.61
C ASN A 643 -22.30 11.98 15.50
N GLY A 644 -22.40 10.64 15.57
CA GLY A 644 -23.64 9.89 15.45
C GLY A 644 -24.22 9.80 14.04
N GLN A 645 -23.53 10.36 13.02
CA GLN A 645 -23.95 10.22 11.62
C GLN A 645 -23.37 8.95 11.03
N VAL A 646 -24.18 8.18 10.31
CA VAL A 646 -23.70 7.03 9.54
C VAL A 646 -22.74 7.50 8.44
N ARG A 647 -21.60 6.80 8.27
CA ARG A 647 -20.62 6.99 7.19
C ARG A 647 -20.32 5.66 6.51
N THR A 648 -19.82 5.73 5.28
CA THR A 648 -19.32 4.53 4.60
C THR A 648 -18.10 4.02 5.36
N CYS A 649 -18.05 2.71 5.58
CA CYS A 649 -16.87 2.06 6.13
C CYS A 649 -15.70 2.15 5.14
N SER A 650 -14.49 2.40 5.65
CA SER A 650 -13.26 2.20 4.86
C SER A 650 -13.17 0.75 4.37
N PRO A 651 -12.71 0.49 3.14
CA PRO A 651 -12.45 -0.86 2.62
C PRO A 651 -11.57 -1.69 3.54
N GLN A 652 -10.67 -1.06 4.31
CA GLN A 652 -9.79 -1.72 5.29
C GLN A 652 -10.56 -2.41 6.43
N ASN A 653 -11.83 -2.06 6.66
CA ASN A 653 -12.66 -2.72 7.66
C ASN A 653 -13.17 -4.09 7.21
N PHE A 654 -13.07 -4.41 5.92
CA PHE A 654 -13.58 -5.65 5.35
C PHE A 654 -12.45 -6.58 4.92
N SER A 655 -12.70 -7.88 5.04
CA SER A 655 -11.85 -8.91 4.46
C SER A 655 -12.06 -9.00 2.95
N ALA A 656 -10.99 -9.24 2.22
CA ALA A 656 -11.02 -9.53 0.79
C ALA A 656 -11.85 -10.79 0.45
N GLU A 657 -12.47 -10.78 -0.71
CA GLU A 657 -12.98 -11.98 -1.39
C GLU A 657 -12.00 -12.31 -2.54
N PRO A 658 -11.59 -13.58 -2.73
CA PRO A 658 -10.73 -13.96 -3.85
C PRO A 658 -11.46 -13.96 -5.19
N ASP A 659 -10.78 -13.50 -6.23
CA ASP A 659 -11.26 -13.50 -7.61
C ASP A 659 -11.55 -14.92 -8.13
N ARG A 660 -12.36 -14.99 -9.20
CA ARG A 660 -12.74 -16.25 -9.84
C ARG A 660 -12.29 -16.33 -11.29
N LEU A 661 -11.98 -17.54 -11.73
CA LEU A 661 -11.62 -17.82 -13.11
C LEU A 661 -12.40 -19.04 -13.61
N PHE A 662 -13.16 -18.82 -14.67
CA PHE A 662 -13.98 -19.82 -15.33
C PHE A 662 -13.37 -20.12 -16.70
N ARG A 663 -12.83 -21.33 -16.87
CA ARG A 663 -12.27 -21.78 -18.15
C ARG A 663 -13.38 -22.29 -19.05
N ASN A 664 -13.43 -21.83 -20.30
CA ASN A 664 -14.42 -22.29 -21.27
C ASN A 664 -14.08 -23.71 -21.76
N GLN A 665 -15.09 -24.58 -21.86
CA GLN A 665 -14.92 -25.96 -22.34
C GLN A 665 -15.14 -26.11 -23.85
N GLY A 666 -15.51 -25.03 -24.54
CA GLY A 666 -15.80 -25.01 -25.98
C GLY A 666 -17.15 -25.64 -26.35
N ASP A 667 -18.01 -25.94 -25.37
CA ASP A 667 -19.34 -26.50 -25.58
C ASP A 667 -20.46 -25.72 -24.86
N GLY A 668 -20.19 -24.44 -24.60
CA GLY A 668 -21.09 -23.51 -23.92
C GLY A 668 -21.10 -23.65 -22.39
N ARG A 669 -20.20 -24.46 -21.81
CA ARG A 669 -20.02 -24.57 -20.36
C ARG A 669 -18.64 -24.11 -19.93
N PHE A 670 -18.56 -23.70 -18.68
CA PHE A 670 -17.35 -23.30 -17.99
C PHE A 670 -16.98 -24.26 -16.86
N GLU A 671 -15.69 -24.38 -16.61
CA GLU A 671 -15.10 -25.02 -15.44
C GLU A 671 -14.52 -23.96 -14.50
N ASP A 672 -14.94 -23.94 -13.23
CA ASP A 672 -14.31 -23.10 -12.22
C ASP A 672 -12.90 -23.66 -11.91
N VAL A 673 -11.88 -22.95 -12.38
CA VAL A 673 -10.47 -23.31 -12.18
C VAL A 673 -9.78 -22.42 -11.15
N SER A 674 -10.51 -21.55 -10.46
CA SER A 674 -9.96 -20.50 -9.56
C SER A 674 -8.92 -21.03 -8.57
N ALA A 675 -9.24 -22.13 -7.89
CA ALA A 675 -8.34 -22.74 -6.90
C ALA A 675 -7.12 -23.44 -7.54
N SER A 676 -7.27 -23.94 -8.77
CA SER A 676 -6.22 -24.73 -9.45
C SER A 676 -5.29 -23.88 -10.31
N SER A 677 -5.75 -22.71 -10.74
CA SER A 677 -5.01 -21.82 -11.65
C SER A 677 -3.99 -20.95 -10.92
N GLY A 678 -4.13 -20.72 -9.61
CA GLY A 678 -3.24 -19.86 -8.84
C GLY A 678 -3.69 -18.40 -8.76
N ILE A 679 -4.87 -18.05 -9.29
CA ILE A 679 -5.45 -16.70 -9.20
C ILE A 679 -6.12 -16.43 -7.86
N ALA A 680 -6.47 -17.47 -7.09
CA ALA A 680 -7.02 -17.34 -5.74
C ALA A 680 -5.95 -16.89 -4.73
N VAL A 681 -5.57 -15.61 -4.82
CA VAL A 681 -4.63 -14.94 -3.92
C VAL A 681 -5.42 -14.18 -2.85
N ASP A 682 -4.96 -14.26 -1.61
CA ASP A 682 -5.58 -13.58 -0.48
C ASP A 682 -5.38 -12.05 -0.57
N ASP A 683 -6.26 -11.29 0.10
CA ASP A 683 -6.12 -9.84 0.33
C ASP A 683 -6.28 -8.95 -0.93
N GLY A 684 -6.77 -9.50 -2.04
CA GLY A 684 -7.20 -8.73 -3.22
C GLY A 684 -8.55 -8.06 -3.00
N LYS A 685 -8.65 -6.76 -3.32
CA LYS A 685 -9.91 -5.99 -3.24
C LYS A 685 -10.17 -5.37 -4.60
N GLY A 686 -10.42 -6.21 -5.58
CA GLY A 686 -10.37 -5.83 -6.99
C GLY A 686 -11.56 -4.98 -7.42
N LEU A 687 -11.27 -3.97 -8.24
CA LEU A 687 -12.26 -3.04 -8.78
C LEU A 687 -12.15 -2.84 -10.29
N GLY A 688 -10.95 -2.89 -10.86
CA GLY A 688 -10.74 -2.79 -12.31
C GLY A 688 -9.90 -3.96 -12.83
N VAL A 689 -10.11 -4.34 -14.09
CA VAL A 689 -9.34 -5.41 -14.75
C VAL A 689 -8.98 -5.06 -16.19
N ILE A 690 -7.77 -5.46 -16.59
CA ILE A 690 -7.31 -5.54 -17.98
C ILE A 690 -6.62 -6.88 -18.18
N VAL A 691 -6.89 -7.51 -19.32
CA VAL A 691 -6.23 -8.72 -19.80
C VAL A 691 -5.53 -8.40 -21.13
N ALA A 692 -4.21 -8.49 -21.16
CA ALA A 692 -3.38 -8.11 -22.30
C ALA A 692 -2.01 -8.81 -22.28
N ASP A 693 -1.35 -8.96 -23.42
CA ASP A 693 0.02 -9.49 -23.55
C ASP A 693 1.04 -8.42 -23.11
N LEU A 694 1.36 -8.37 -21.83
CA LEU A 694 2.11 -7.25 -21.23
C LEU A 694 3.64 -7.41 -21.37
N ASP A 695 4.14 -8.63 -21.64
CA ASP A 695 5.57 -8.88 -21.92
C ASP A 695 5.88 -9.24 -23.38
N ASN A 696 4.86 -9.19 -24.25
CA ASN A 696 4.94 -9.47 -25.68
C ASN A 696 5.28 -10.93 -26.03
N ASP A 697 5.12 -11.88 -25.10
CA ASP A 697 5.36 -13.30 -25.34
C ASP A 697 4.22 -14.01 -26.10
N GLY A 698 3.09 -13.31 -26.27
CA GLY A 698 1.90 -13.78 -26.97
C GLY A 698 0.93 -14.57 -26.10
N TRP A 699 1.13 -14.59 -24.78
CA TRP A 699 0.18 -15.06 -23.78
C TRP A 699 -0.33 -13.86 -22.98
N PRO A 700 -1.66 -13.72 -22.81
CA PRO A 700 -2.18 -12.59 -22.07
C PRO A 700 -1.98 -12.76 -20.55
N GLU A 701 -1.54 -11.68 -19.91
CA GLU A 701 -1.54 -11.47 -18.47
C GLU A 701 -2.87 -10.88 -17.98
N ILE A 702 -3.14 -11.04 -16.69
CA ILE A 702 -4.28 -10.41 -16.02
C ILE A 702 -3.75 -9.38 -15.03
N TYR A 703 -4.15 -8.11 -15.18
CA TYR A 703 -3.84 -7.03 -14.24
C TYR A 703 -5.11 -6.56 -13.54
N VAL A 704 -5.07 -6.51 -12.20
CA VAL A 704 -6.21 -6.13 -11.37
C VAL A 704 -5.84 -4.95 -10.48
N ALA A 705 -6.59 -3.86 -10.60
CA ALA A 705 -6.49 -2.73 -9.70
C ALA A 705 -7.23 -3.05 -8.40
N ASN A 706 -6.49 -3.05 -7.30
CA ASN A 706 -6.95 -3.40 -5.97
C ASN A 706 -7.07 -2.16 -5.07
N ASP A 707 -8.16 -2.08 -4.33
CA ASP A 707 -8.43 -0.98 -3.42
C ASP A 707 -7.77 -1.20 -2.05
N THR A 708 -6.89 -0.29 -1.64
CA THR A 708 -6.16 -0.29 -0.36
C THR A 708 -5.17 -1.45 -0.17
N THR A 709 -5.04 -2.33 -1.16
CA THR A 709 -4.09 -3.44 -1.19
C THR A 709 -3.33 -3.44 -2.53
N PRO A 710 -2.20 -4.17 -2.65
CA PRO A 710 -1.39 -4.11 -3.85
C PRO A 710 -2.16 -4.63 -5.06
N ASN A 711 -2.02 -3.96 -6.20
CA ASN A 711 -2.56 -4.43 -7.47
C ASN A 711 -1.95 -5.80 -7.82
N PHE A 712 -2.76 -6.68 -8.41
CA PHE A 712 -2.27 -7.96 -8.90
C PHE A 712 -1.77 -7.84 -10.34
N LEU A 713 -0.70 -8.58 -10.63
CA LEU A 713 -0.27 -8.87 -12.00
C LEU A 713 -0.06 -10.37 -12.12
N PHE A 714 -1.05 -11.07 -12.63
CA PHE A 714 -0.98 -12.51 -12.84
C PHE A 714 -0.23 -12.81 -14.14
N ARG A 715 1.02 -13.26 -14.00
CA ARG A 715 1.81 -13.79 -15.10
C ARG A 715 1.19 -15.09 -15.59
N ASN A 716 0.90 -15.18 -16.88
CA ASN A 716 0.45 -16.43 -17.46
C ASN A 716 1.64 -17.41 -17.62
N LEU A 717 1.50 -18.60 -17.03
CA LEU A 717 2.53 -19.65 -17.09
C LEU A 717 2.21 -20.72 -18.15
N ALA A 718 1.09 -20.59 -18.87
CA ALA A 718 0.80 -21.45 -20.00
C ALA A 718 1.87 -21.26 -21.09
N ARG A 719 2.38 -22.37 -21.63
CA ARG A 719 3.41 -22.36 -22.69
C ARG A 719 3.00 -23.17 -23.91
N GLN A 720 1.78 -23.69 -23.89
CA GLN A 720 1.20 -24.51 -24.95
C GLN A 720 -0.31 -24.29 -24.97
N THR A 721 -0.86 -24.12 -26.18
CA THR A 721 -2.30 -23.98 -26.42
C THR A 721 -3.13 -25.07 -25.74
N GLY A 722 -4.18 -24.68 -25.02
CA GLY A 722 -5.12 -25.56 -24.33
C GLY A 722 -4.55 -26.25 -23.08
N ALA A 723 -3.34 -25.89 -22.64
CA ALA A 723 -2.76 -26.39 -21.41
C ALA A 723 -3.58 -25.90 -20.19
N PRO A 724 -3.59 -26.63 -19.06
CA PRO A 724 -4.25 -26.16 -17.86
C PRO A 724 -3.73 -24.78 -17.44
N LEU A 725 -4.65 -23.84 -17.25
CA LEU A 725 -4.34 -22.48 -16.82
C LEU A 725 -3.55 -22.48 -15.51
N ARG A 726 -2.46 -21.73 -15.49
CA ARG A 726 -1.58 -21.53 -14.33
C ARG A 726 -1.05 -20.10 -14.34
N PHE A 727 -1.15 -19.44 -13.21
CA PHE A 727 -0.76 -18.06 -12.99
C PHE A 727 0.11 -17.93 -11.73
N GLU A 728 0.99 -16.94 -11.74
CA GLU A 728 1.75 -16.48 -10.58
C GLU A 728 1.51 -14.98 -10.42
N ASP A 729 1.05 -14.52 -9.25
CA ASP A 729 1.02 -13.09 -8.96
C ASP A 729 2.45 -12.54 -8.88
N ARG A 730 2.67 -11.47 -9.64
CA ARG A 730 3.93 -10.74 -9.75
C ARG A 730 3.76 -9.26 -9.43
N GLY A 731 2.58 -8.77 -9.01
CA GLY A 731 2.32 -7.33 -8.89
C GLY A 731 3.33 -6.55 -8.05
N LEU A 732 3.72 -7.09 -6.88
CA LEU A 732 4.72 -6.43 -6.03
C LEU A 732 6.14 -6.50 -6.64
N ALA A 733 6.49 -7.62 -7.26
CA ALA A 733 7.83 -7.85 -7.83
C ALA A 733 8.05 -7.12 -9.16
N SER A 734 7.00 -7.02 -9.99
CA SER A 734 6.99 -6.27 -11.25
C SER A 734 7.23 -4.79 -11.01
N GLY A 735 6.69 -4.27 -9.91
CA GLY A 735 6.66 -2.85 -9.59
C GLY A 735 5.38 -2.13 -10.00
N SER A 736 4.35 -2.88 -10.43
CA SER A 736 3.01 -2.36 -10.75
C SER A 736 1.98 -2.56 -9.64
N GLY A 737 2.36 -3.16 -8.51
CA GLY A 737 1.48 -3.46 -7.38
C GLY A 737 1.24 -2.30 -6.41
N VAL A 738 2.17 -1.33 -6.32
CA VAL A 738 2.15 -0.24 -5.33
C VAL A 738 2.72 1.03 -5.95
N SER A 739 2.58 2.18 -5.30
CA SER A 739 3.25 3.42 -5.72
C SER A 739 4.78 3.27 -5.69
N GLY A 740 5.47 4.24 -6.29
CA GLY A 740 6.93 4.39 -6.22
C GLY A 740 7.48 4.65 -4.81
N ALA A 741 6.63 4.75 -3.78
CA ALA A 741 7.05 4.76 -2.37
C ALA A 741 6.83 3.41 -1.66
N GLY A 742 6.39 2.37 -2.38
CA GLY A 742 6.03 1.08 -1.81
C GLY A 742 4.73 1.10 -1.00
N LEU A 743 3.82 2.03 -1.28
CA LEU A 743 2.51 2.14 -0.63
C LEU A 743 1.43 1.55 -1.53
N SER A 744 0.62 0.62 -0.99
CA SER A 744 -0.69 0.29 -1.56
C SER A 744 -1.55 1.55 -1.62
N GLN A 745 -2.27 1.70 -2.72
CA GLN A 745 -3.20 2.80 -2.99
C GLN A 745 -4.61 2.23 -3.17
N ALA A 746 -5.62 3.08 -3.29
CA ALA A 746 -6.98 2.68 -3.62
C ALA A 746 -7.16 2.48 -5.13
N GLY A 747 -6.52 1.46 -5.72
CA GLY A 747 -6.58 1.21 -7.15
C GLY A 747 -8.01 0.95 -7.65
N MET A 748 -8.45 1.71 -8.65
CA MET A 748 -9.81 1.63 -9.21
C MET A 748 -9.81 1.34 -10.71
N GLY A 749 -9.71 2.36 -11.56
CA GLY A 749 -9.73 2.19 -13.00
C GLY A 749 -8.34 2.04 -13.60
N ILE A 750 -8.29 1.39 -14.76
CA ILE A 750 -7.06 1.09 -15.49
C ILE A 750 -7.23 1.57 -16.93
N ALA A 751 -6.31 2.43 -17.40
CA ALA A 751 -6.13 2.67 -18.82
C ALA A 751 -4.88 1.91 -19.27
N CYS A 752 -4.98 1.21 -20.40
CA CYS A 752 -3.90 0.41 -20.97
C CYS A 752 -3.65 0.82 -22.42
N GLY A 753 -2.37 0.97 -22.79
CA GLY A 753 -1.96 1.36 -24.13
C GLY A 753 -0.47 1.67 -24.22
N ASP A 754 0.07 1.74 -25.43
CA ASP A 754 1.44 2.19 -25.73
C ASP A 754 1.51 3.73 -25.58
N LEU A 755 1.69 4.22 -24.35
CA LEU A 755 1.54 5.63 -24.01
C LEU A 755 2.81 6.44 -24.32
N ASP A 756 3.98 5.82 -24.30
CA ASP A 756 5.25 6.45 -24.68
C ASP A 756 5.73 6.13 -26.11
N GLY A 757 5.06 5.20 -26.81
CA GLY A 757 5.34 4.83 -28.19
C GLY A 757 6.52 3.87 -28.36
N ASP A 758 6.92 3.16 -27.30
CA ASP A 758 8.01 2.19 -27.33
C ASP A 758 7.58 0.77 -27.78
N GLY A 759 6.26 0.55 -27.92
CA GLY A 759 5.67 -0.72 -28.36
C GLY A 759 5.37 -1.71 -27.23
N LEU A 760 5.55 -1.31 -25.98
CA LEU A 760 5.09 -1.99 -24.78
C LEU A 760 3.81 -1.34 -24.28
N LEU A 761 2.87 -2.14 -23.77
CA LEU A 761 1.65 -1.59 -23.17
C LEU A 761 1.94 -1.09 -21.76
N ASP A 762 1.69 0.19 -21.52
CA ASP A 762 1.75 0.85 -20.23
C ASP A 762 0.40 0.78 -19.50
N LEU A 763 0.42 1.10 -18.20
CA LEU A 763 -0.77 1.14 -17.37
C LEU A 763 -0.87 2.49 -16.63
N LEU A 764 -2.07 3.08 -16.62
CA LEU A 764 -2.43 4.14 -15.69
C LEU A 764 -3.51 3.62 -14.73
N VAL A 765 -3.27 3.73 -13.43
CA VAL A 765 -4.23 3.33 -12.39
C VAL A 765 -4.73 4.55 -11.62
N THR A 766 -6.05 4.74 -11.55
CA THR A 766 -6.67 5.81 -10.75
C THR A 766 -6.80 5.41 -9.28
N ASN A 767 -6.72 6.38 -8.37
CA ASN A 767 -6.60 6.14 -6.93
C ASN A 767 -7.47 7.07 -6.07
N TYR A 768 -7.34 6.97 -4.73
CA TYR A 768 -8.10 7.77 -3.78
C TYR A 768 -7.76 9.27 -3.83
N TYR A 769 -8.58 10.11 -3.20
CA TYR A 769 -8.24 11.51 -2.97
C TYR A 769 -6.90 11.66 -2.22
N LEU A 770 -5.98 12.48 -2.75
CA LEU A 770 -4.57 12.65 -2.33
C LEU A 770 -3.64 11.48 -2.67
N GLU A 771 -4.11 10.52 -3.44
CA GLU A 771 -3.30 9.50 -4.12
C GLU A 771 -3.36 9.81 -5.63
N SER A 772 -2.26 10.26 -6.22
CA SER A 772 -2.21 10.54 -7.66
C SER A 772 -2.57 9.28 -8.48
N ALA A 773 -3.13 9.47 -9.66
CA ALA A 773 -3.25 8.40 -10.65
C ALA A 773 -1.82 7.93 -11.03
N THR A 774 -1.53 6.67 -10.77
CA THR A 774 -0.19 6.11 -10.89
C THR A 774 0.06 5.62 -12.31
N PHE A 775 1.08 6.17 -12.97
CA PHE A 775 1.52 5.75 -14.30
C PHE A 775 2.65 4.72 -14.18
N TYR A 776 2.33 3.47 -14.46
CA TYR A 776 3.28 2.37 -14.53
C TYR A 776 3.78 2.22 -15.97
N ARG A 777 4.98 2.75 -16.20
CA ARG A 777 5.66 2.60 -17.49
C ARG A 777 6.28 1.23 -17.58
N ASN A 778 5.95 0.49 -18.63
CA ASN A 778 6.45 -0.85 -18.88
C ASN A 778 7.93 -0.76 -19.30
N GLN A 779 8.76 -1.69 -18.81
CA GLN A 779 10.18 -1.80 -19.14
C GLN A 779 10.50 -3.13 -19.86
N GLY A 780 9.48 -3.91 -20.20
CA GLY A 780 9.59 -5.25 -20.74
C GLY A 780 9.70 -6.31 -19.63
N GLU A 781 9.51 -7.58 -20.01
CA GLU A 781 9.63 -8.74 -19.11
C GLU A 781 8.75 -8.64 -17.85
N LEU A 782 7.58 -7.99 -17.96
CA LEU A 782 6.66 -7.68 -16.86
C LEU A 782 7.29 -6.82 -15.74
N LEU A 783 8.28 -5.99 -16.06
CA LEU A 783 8.86 -5.04 -15.12
C LEU A 783 8.30 -3.64 -15.39
N PHE A 784 7.86 -2.96 -14.34
CA PHE A 784 7.27 -1.63 -14.40
C PHE A 784 7.97 -0.67 -13.45
N ILE A 785 7.98 0.61 -13.82
CA ILE A 785 8.40 1.70 -12.94
C ILE A 785 7.25 2.70 -12.79
N ASP A 786 7.06 3.21 -11.57
CA ASP A 786 6.17 4.35 -11.34
C ASP A 786 6.85 5.61 -11.91
N ASP A 787 6.35 6.10 -13.05
CA ASP A 787 6.86 7.28 -13.74
C ASP A 787 5.90 8.48 -13.63
N THR A 788 4.97 8.44 -12.68
CA THR A 788 3.87 9.41 -12.49
C THR A 788 4.35 10.85 -12.44
N ARG A 789 5.49 11.11 -11.79
CA ARG A 789 6.07 12.46 -11.71
C ARG A 789 6.67 12.92 -13.03
N ALA A 790 7.41 12.05 -13.73
CA ALA A 790 7.99 12.41 -15.04
C ALA A 790 6.88 12.64 -16.07
N ALA A 791 5.80 11.86 -15.99
CA ALA A 791 4.58 12.02 -16.77
C ALA A 791 3.78 13.28 -16.42
N ARG A 792 4.14 14.00 -15.34
CA ARG A 792 3.47 15.18 -14.77
C ARG A 792 2.08 14.91 -14.18
N LEU A 793 1.70 13.65 -14.04
CA LEU A 793 0.37 13.26 -13.54
C LEU A 793 0.25 13.39 -12.02
N ASP A 794 1.36 13.38 -11.28
CA ASP A 794 1.35 13.47 -9.80
C ASP A 794 0.55 14.68 -9.31
N VAL A 795 1.01 15.90 -9.61
CA VAL A 795 0.35 17.13 -9.17
C VAL A 795 -1.02 17.33 -9.83
N LEU A 796 -1.18 16.88 -11.08
CA LEU A 796 -2.41 17.10 -11.85
C LEU A 796 -3.59 16.24 -11.36
N THR A 797 -3.32 15.06 -10.80
CA THR A 797 -4.37 14.10 -10.42
C THR A 797 -4.52 13.95 -8.91
N ARG A 798 -3.52 14.33 -8.10
CA ARG A 798 -3.53 14.14 -6.64
C ARG A 798 -4.74 14.75 -5.91
N GLN A 799 -5.31 15.85 -6.41
CA GLN A 799 -6.49 16.48 -5.79
C GLN A 799 -7.84 15.87 -6.22
N PHE A 800 -7.82 14.70 -6.87
CA PHE A 800 -8.99 14.03 -7.39
C PHE A 800 -9.06 12.60 -6.87
N LEU A 801 -10.29 12.10 -6.71
CA LEU A 801 -10.57 10.68 -6.53
C LEU A 801 -11.07 10.16 -7.88
N GLY A 802 -10.27 9.31 -8.53
CA GLY A 802 -10.53 8.81 -9.87
C GLY A 802 -11.11 7.41 -9.88
N PHE A 803 -12.00 7.15 -10.84
CA PHE A 803 -12.62 5.84 -11.12
C PHE A 803 -12.28 5.41 -12.55
N GLY A 804 -13.27 5.38 -13.47
CA GLY A 804 -13.07 4.98 -14.86
C GLY A 804 -12.07 5.88 -15.58
N THR A 805 -11.16 5.26 -16.31
CA THR A 805 -10.13 5.93 -17.10
C THR A 805 -9.94 5.19 -18.42
N GLN A 806 -9.62 5.92 -19.49
CA GLN A 806 -9.42 5.36 -20.83
C GLN A 806 -8.23 6.00 -21.53
N ALA A 807 -7.47 5.20 -22.28
CA ALA A 807 -6.44 5.67 -23.21
C ALA A 807 -7.06 5.83 -24.61
N VAL A 808 -7.03 7.04 -25.15
CA VAL A 808 -7.78 7.43 -26.37
C VAL A 808 -6.99 8.45 -27.17
N ASP A 809 -6.87 8.29 -28.48
CA ASP A 809 -6.30 9.33 -29.35
C ASP A 809 -7.40 10.29 -29.85
N PHE A 810 -7.71 11.34 -29.08
CA PHE A 810 -8.86 12.20 -29.36
C PHE A 810 -8.67 13.11 -30.58
N ASP A 811 -7.45 13.55 -30.85
CA ASP A 811 -7.13 14.42 -31.98
C ASP A 811 -6.57 13.65 -33.20
N LEU A 812 -6.51 12.32 -33.11
CA LEU A 812 -6.09 11.39 -34.17
C LEU A 812 -4.66 11.65 -34.64
N ASP A 813 -3.79 12.09 -33.73
CA ASP A 813 -2.41 12.46 -34.03
C ASP A 813 -1.40 11.31 -33.91
N GLY A 814 -1.89 10.11 -33.58
CA GLY A 814 -1.12 8.88 -33.41
C GLY A 814 -0.55 8.71 -32.01
N ARG A 815 -1.07 9.46 -31.02
CA ARG A 815 -0.67 9.36 -29.61
C ARG A 815 -1.90 9.20 -28.74
N LEU A 816 -1.83 8.28 -27.80
CA LEU A 816 -2.90 8.06 -26.83
C LEU A 816 -2.88 9.16 -25.76
N ASP A 817 -3.98 9.92 -25.68
CA ASP A 817 -4.36 10.81 -24.59
C ASP A 817 -5.03 10.01 -23.45
N LEU A 818 -5.36 10.69 -22.35
CA LEU A 818 -6.02 10.09 -21.19
C LEU A 818 -7.32 10.81 -20.84
N PHE A 819 -8.35 10.07 -20.49
CA PHE A 819 -9.57 10.57 -19.85
C PHE A 819 -9.73 9.94 -18.46
N ILE A 820 -10.16 10.73 -17.45
CA ILE A 820 -10.45 10.24 -16.09
C ILE A 820 -11.81 10.77 -15.62
N ALA A 821 -12.68 9.87 -15.18
CA ALA A 821 -13.90 10.19 -14.46
C ALA A 821 -13.61 10.28 -12.94
N ASN A 822 -14.04 11.38 -12.32
CA ASN A 822 -13.74 11.68 -10.92
C ASN A 822 -15.01 11.85 -10.08
N GLY A 823 -14.89 11.61 -8.77
CA GLY A 823 -15.94 11.94 -7.80
C GLY A 823 -15.84 11.14 -6.51
N HIS A 824 -15.96 11.81 -5.37
CA HIS A 824 -15.69 11.22 -4.07
C HIS A 824 -16.72 10.15 -3.65
N VAL A 825 -16.29 9.18 -2.83
CA VAL A 825 -17.17 8.13 -2.26
C VAL A 825 -18.05 8.60 -1.11
N ASP A 826 -17.74 9.74 -0.48
CA ASP A 826 -18.42 10.26 0.70
C ASP A 826 -18.35 11.80 0.73
N ASP A 827 -19.27 12.43 1.47
CA ASP A 827 -19.33 13.90 1.57
C ASP A 827 -18.45 14.44 2.71
N PHE A 828 -17.23 14.83 2.36
CA PHE A 828 -16.24 15.43 3.26
C PHE A 828 -16.13 16.97 3.13
N ARG A 829 -17.13 17.65 2.57
CA ARG A 829 -17.11 19.12 2.41
C ARG A 829 -16.96 19.87 3.74
N HIS A 830 -17.43 19.28 4.84
CA HIS A 830 -17.29 19.84 6.20
C HIS A 830 -15.83 19.96 6.68
N VAL A 831 -14.90 19.22 6.07
CA VAL A 831 -13.45 19.32 6.32
C VAL A 831 -12.68 19.86 5.09
N GLY A 832 -13.38 20.51 4.15
CA GLY A 832 -12.77 21.17 3.00
C GLY A 832 -12.39 20.25 1.84
N GLN A 833 -12.85 19.00 1.81
CA GLN A 833 -12.63 18.10 0.68
C GLN A 833 -13.78 18.19 -0.34
N PRO A 834 -13.49 18.15 -1.66
CA PRO A 834 -14.54 18.14 -2.67
C PRO A 834 -15.30 16.81 -2.65
N TRP A 835 -16.61 16.87 -2.85
CA TRP A 835 -17.46 15.68 -2.95
C TRP A 835 -17.70 15.30 -4.41
N LYS A 836 -18.29 16.23 -5.17
CA LYS A 836 -18.31 16.15 -6.63
C LYS A 836 -17.01 16.71 -7.18
N MET A 837 -16.51 16.14 -8.27
CA MET A 837 -15.22 16.52 -8.84
C MET A 837 -15.31 16.62 -10.35
N ALA A 838 -14.53 17.52 -10.94
CA ALA A 838 -14.47 17.67 -12.39
C ALA A 838 -13.78 16.45 -13.03
N PRO A 839 -14.28 15.94 -14.16
CA PRO A 839 -13.57 14.95 -14.96
C PRO A 839 -12.32 15.59 -15.59
N GLN A 840 -11.35 14.77 -15.97
CA GLN A 840 -10.08 15.25 -16.54
C GLN A 840 -9.82 14.65 -17.91
N VAL A 841 -9.20 15.43 -18.79
CA VAL A 841 -8.60 14.95 -20.04
C VAL A 841 -7.20 15.52 -20.19
N PHE A 842 -6.26 14.67 -20.59
CA PHE A 842 -4.85 15.01 -20.70
C PHE A 842 -4.32 14.74 -22.09
N SER A 843 -3.74 15.76 -22.72
CA SER A 843 -3.08 15.61 -24.02
C SER A 843 -1.66 15.08 -23.88
N ASN A 844 -1.34 14.01 -24.59
CA ASN A 844 -0.02 13.37 -24.57
C ASN A 844 0.98 14.12 -25.46
N GLN A 845 2.07 14.59 -24.86
CA GLN A 845 3.11 15.35 -25.54
C GLN A 845 4.07 14.50 -26.40
N GLY A 846 3.96 13.17 -26.37
CA GLY A 846 4.68 12.24 -27.25
C GLY A 846 5.81 11.44 -26.63
N THR A 847 5.99 11.57 -25.33
CA THR A 847 6.94 10.77 -24.53
C THR A 847 6.29 10.40 -23.19
N ALA A 848 4.99 10.03 -23.22
CA ALA A 848 4.14 9.86 -22.04
C ALA A 848 4.22 11.02 -21.03
N THR A 849 4.40 12.25 -21.53
CA THR A 849 4.35 13.47 -20.73
C THR A 849 3.02 14.15 -21.01
N PHE A 850 2.24 14.43 -19.97
CA PHE A 850 0.86 14.87 -20.13
C PHE A 850 0.67 16.34 -19.78
N VAL A 851 -0.29 16.97 -20.45
CA VAL A 851 -0.76 18.33 -20.16
C VAL A 851 -2.27 18.28 -19.96
N ASP A 852 -2.76 18.90 -18.89
CA ASP A 852 -4.18 19.04 -18.63
C ASP A 852 -4.85 19.88 -19.73
N ALA A 853 -5.79 19.26 -20.46
CA ALA A 853 -6.58 19.87 -21.52
C ALA A 853 -8.04 20.13 -21.09
N SER A 854 -8.41 19.77 -19.85
CA SER A 854 -9.79 19.73 -19.36
C SER A 854 -10.50 21.08 -19.46
N ARG A 855 -9.78 22.17 -19.17
CA ARG A 855 -10.35 23.52 -19.18
C ARG A 855 -10.96 23.90 -20.53
N ASP A 856 -10.30 23.53 -21.61
CA ASP A 856 -10.69 23.92 -22.96
C ASP A 856 -11.43 22.78 -23.70
N ALA A 857 -11.57 21.62 -23.06
CA ALA A 857 -12.17 20.42 -23.64
C ALA A 857 -13.69 20.42 -23.78
N GLY A 858 -14.37 21.48 -23.33
CA GLY A 858 -15.80 21.67 -23.52
C GLY A 858 -16.59 21.78 -22.21
N PRO A 859 -17.91 22.04 -22.28
CA PRO A 859 -18.73 22.36 -21.12
C PRO A 859 -18.79 21.24 -20.07
N TYR A 860 -18.71 19.97 -20.49
CA TYR A 860 -18.77 18.83 -19.59
C TYR A 860 -17.65 18.87 -18.53
N PHE A 861 -16.44 19.25 -18.92
CA PHE A 861 -15.26 19.34 -18.04
C PHE A 861 -15.27 20.54 -17.08
N GLN A 862 -16.25 21.43 -17.20
CA GLN A 862 -16.47 22.54 -16.27
C GLN A 862 -17.47 22.19 -15.17
N GLY A 863 -18.15 21.04 -15.28
CA GLY A 863 -19.05 20.53 -14.25
C GLY A 863 -18.33 19.66 -13.23
N GLU A 864 -18.98 19.39 -12.12
CA GLU A 864 -18.51 18.50 -11.06
C GLU A 864 -19.51 17.36 -10.87
N TYR A 865 -19.02 16.13 -10.83
CA TYR A 865 -19.87 14.94 -10.85
C TYR A 865 -19.41 13.89 -9.84
N LEU A 866 -20.24 12.87 -9.62
CA LEU A 866 -19.83 11.59 -9.05
C LEU A 866 -19.61 10.58 -10.19
N GLY A 867 -18.57 10.81 -10.99
CA GLY A 867 -18.22 9.95 -12.13
C GLY A 867 -17.74 8.56 -11.69
N ARG A 868 -18.11 7.54 -12.46
CA ARG A 868 -17.75 6.13 -12.23
C ARG A 868 -17.13 5.53 -13.48
N SER A 869 -17.81 4.61 -14.15
CA SER A 869 -17.27 3.91 -15.32
C SER A 869 -17.25 4.81 -16.57
N ALA A 870 -16.33 4.48 -17.49
CA ALA A 870 -16.25 5.12 -18.78
C ALA A 870 -15.84 4.09 -19.84
N ALA A 871 -16.51 4.08 -20.99
CA ALA A 871 -16.20 3.21 -22.13
C ALA A 871 -16.02 4.03 -23.41
N ARG A 872 -15.15 3.53 -24.31
CA ARG A 872 -14.82 4.07 -25.63
C ARG A 872 -15.73 3.45 -26.70
N LEU A 873 -16.12 4.28 -27.66
CA LEU A 873 -16.95 3.91 -28.81
C LEU A 873 -16.89 4.97 -29.91
N ASP A 874 -17.46 4.69 -31.07
CA ASP A 874 -17.75 5.61 -32.17
C ASP A 874 -19.25 5.56 -32.48
N TRP A 875 -20.07 6.14 -31.58
CA TRP A 875 -21.52 5.90 -31.57
C TRP A 875 -22.23 6.43 -32.81
N ASN A 876 -21.66 7.45 -33.47
CA ASN A 876 -22.23 8.04 -34.68
C ASN A 876 -21.51 7.59 -35.96
N ARG A 877 -20.51 6.70 -35.84
CA ARG A 877 -19.70 6.16 -36.93
C ARG A 877 -19.00 7.23 -37.78
N ASP A 878 -18.60 8.36 -37.16
CA ASP A 878 -17.83 9.40 -37.85
C ASP A 878 -16.31 9.11 -37.82
N GLY A 879 -15.90 8.05 -37.12
CA GLY A 879 -14.53 7.59 -37.00
C GLY A 879 -13.70 8.44 -36.03
N ARG A 880 -14.34 9.25 -35.19
CA ARG A 880 -13.67 9.94 -34.08
C ARG A 880 -14.03 9.21 -32.80
N PRO A 881 -13.06 8.95 -31.92
CA PRO A 881 -13.36 8.23 -30.70
C PRO A 881 -14.16 9.12 -29.75
N ASP A 882 -15.28 8.58 -29.29
CA ASP A 882 -16.21 9.14 -28.32
C ASP A 882 -16.09 8.40 -26.97
N LEU A 883 -16.80 8.91 -25.96
CA LEU A 883 -16.90 8.25 -24.66
C LEU A 883 -18.34 8.22 -24.15
N VAL A 884 -18.69 7.15 -23.43
CA VAL A 884 -19.86 7.11 -22.55
C VAL A 884 -19.40 7.05 -21.10
N VAL A 885 -20.01 7.83 -20.22
CA VAL A 885 -19.61 7.95 -18.81
C VAL A 885 -20.84 7.78 -17.90
N VAL A 886 -20.73 6.89 -16.91
CA VAL A 886 -21.77 6.68 -15.89
C VAL A 886 -21.51 7.54 -14.66
N HIS A 887 -22.57 8.11 -14.10
CA HIS A 887 -22.54 8.91 -12.87
C HIS A 887 -23.44 8.31 -11.80
N LEU A 888 -23.14 8.57 -10.53
CA LEU A 888 -24.06 8.25 -9.41
C LEU A 888 -25.14 9.31 -9.20
N ASP A 889 -24.89 10.56 -9.59
CA ASP A 889 -25.70 11.71 -9.17
C ASP A 889 -26.51 12.37 -10.28
N GLN A 890 -26.39 11.89 -11.52
CA GLN A 890 -27.02 12.47 -12.71
C GLN A 890 -27.08 11.44 -13.86
N PRO A 891 -27.74 11.78 -14.99
CA PRO A 891 -27.74 10.90 -16.16
C PRO A 891 -26.33 10.54 -16.67
N ALA A 892 -26.22 9.42 -17.37
CA ALA A 892 -25.03 9.09 -18.13
C ALA A 892 -24.74 10.16 -19.18
N ALA A 893 -23.47 10.45 -19.42
CA ALA A 893 -23.04 11.36 -20.47
C ALA A 893 -22.59 10.55 -21.70
N LEU A 894 -22.90 11.07 -22.90
CA LEU A 894 -22.41 10.55 -24.17
C LEU A 894 -21.58 11.66 -24.81
N LEU A 895 -20.27 11.61 -24.59
CA LEU A 895 -19.32 12.64 -24.98
C LEU A 895 -18.90 12.43 -26.44
N ARG A 896 -19.49 13.23 -27.33
CA ARG A 896 -19.10 13.27 -28.74
C ARG A 896 -17.83 14.10 -28.93
N ASN A 897 -16.89 13.58 -29.69
CA ASN A 897 -15.68 14.27 -30.10
C ASN A 897 -15.96 15.27 -31.23
N GLU A 898 -15.93 16.55 -30.86
CA GLU A 898 -16.13 17.71 -31.75
C GLU A 898 -14.82 18.50 -31.96
N THR A 899 -13.67 17.82 -31.83
CA THR A 899 -12.35 18.41 -32.05
C THR A 899 -12.25 18.97 -33.48
N ALA A 900 -11.98 20.27 -33.60
CA ALA A 900 -12.16 21.00 -34.86
C ALA A 900 -11.17 20.59 -35.97
N VAL A 901 -9.94 20.26 -35.58
CA VAL A 901 -8.88 19.80 -36.48
C VAL A 901 -8.39 18.47 -35.92
N VAL A 902 -8.47 17.41 -36.71
CA VAL A 902 -7.99 16.08 -36.32
C VAL A 902 -7.05 15.55 -37.39
N GLY A 903 -6.19 14.60 -37.03
CA GLY A 903 -5.38 13.86 -37.97
C GLY A 903 -6.20 12.94 -38.87
N ASN A 904 -5.52 12.37 -39.86
CA ASN A 904 -6.07 11.29 -40.68
C ASN A 904 -6.21 10.03 -39.83
N ARG A 905 -7.04 9.08 -40.27
CA ARG A 905 -7.31 7.86 -39.49
C ARG A 905 -7.38 6.58 -40.32
N LEU A 906 -7.30 5.45 -39.61
CA LEU A 906 -7.60 4.11 -40.11
C LEU A 906 -8.49 3.41 -39.08
N ILE A 907 -9.60 2.85 -39.54
CA ILE A 907 -10.52 2.08 -38.69
C ILE A 907 -10.33 0.59 -38.97
N LEU A 908 -10.11 -0.22 -37.93
CA LEU A 908 -9.97 -1.67 -38.05
C LEU A 908 -11.10 -2.37 -37.29
N GLU A 909 -11.66 -3.37 -37.95
CA GLU A 909 -12.60 -4.34 -37.39
C GLU A 909 -12.01 -5.73 -37.61
N LEU A 910 -11.74 -6.46 -36.52
CA LEU A 910 -10.99 -7.70 -36.54
C LEU A 910 -11.92 -8.88 -36.23
N HIS A 911 -11.83 -9.93 -37.03
CA HIS A 911 -12.66 -11.14 -36.90
C HIS A 911 -11.77 -12.38 -36.88
N GLY A 912 -11.74 -13.08 -35.75
CA GLY A 912 -11.03 -14.34 -35.61
C GLY A 912 -11.67 -15.47 -36.41
N VAL A 913 -10.87 -16.45 -36.83
CA VAL A 913 -11.34 -17.67 -37.50
C VAL A 913 -10.98 -18.91 -36.71
N LYS A 914 -9.69 -19.04 -36.39
CA LYS A 914 -9.17 -20.02 -35.45
C LYS A 914 -9.18 -19.42 -34.04
N SER A 915 -8.74 -18.17 -33.94
CA SER A 915 -8.88 -17.35 -32.74
C SER A 915 -10.36 -17.06 -32.46
N ASN A 916 -10.66 -16.65 -31.22
CA ASN A 916 -11.99 -16.20 -30.82
C ASN A 916 -12.54 -15.13 -31.78
N ARG A 917 -13.86 -15.14 -32.01
CA ARG A 917 -14.49 -14.34 -33.07
C ARG A 917 -14.24 -12.84 -32.92
N ASP A 918 -14.27 -12.33 -31.70
CA ASP A 918 -14.04 -10.91 -31.38
C ASP A 918 -12.58 -10.47 -31.47
N ALA A 919 -11.67 -11.41 -31.72
CA ALA A 919 -10.24 -11.17 -31.77
C ALA A 919 -9.67 -10.52 -30.49
N ILE A 920 -10.28 -10.77 -29.32
CA ILE A 920 -9.74 -10.35 -28.02
C ILE A 920 -8.36 -11.00 -27.83
N GLY A 921 -7.36 -10.17 -27.55
CA GLY A 921 -5.93 -10.50 -27.53
C GLY A 921 -5.20 -10.24 -28.85
N ALA A 922 -5.88 -9.78 -29.92
CA ALA A 922 -5.23 -9.45 -31.18
C ALA A 922 -4.44 -8.14 -31.05
N ARG A 923 -3.20 -8.15 -31.55
CA ARG A 923 -2.33 -6.98 -31.55
C ARG A 923 -2.16 -6.43 -32.97
N ALA A 924 -2.45 -5.15 -33.12
CA ALA A 924 -2.18 -4.37 -34.32
C ALA A 924 -0.90 -3.55 -34.16
N THR A 925 0.04 -3.73 -35.09
CA THR A 925 1.23 -2.89 -35.22
C THR A 925 1.15 -2.15 -36.53
N ILE A 926 1.07 -0.82 -36.47
CA ILE A 926 1.07 0.04 -37.66
C ILE A 926 2.37 0.81 -37.75
N THR A 927 2.95 0.85 -38.95
CA THR A 927 4.09 1.69 -39.27
C THR A 927 3.66 2.70 -40.33
N CYS A 928 3.78 3.99 -40.01
CA CYS A 928 3.47 5.07 -40.94
C CYS A 928 4.39 6.27 -40.69
N GLY A 929 4.98 6.81 -41.77
CA GLY A 929 5.74 8.06 -41.68
C GLY A 929 7.01 7.98 -40.81
N GLY A 930 7.56 6.78 -40.62
CA GLY A 930 8.73 6.52 -39.78
C GLY A 930 8.43 6.27 -38.30
N SER A 931 7.16 6.35 -37.89
CA SER A 931 6.70 6.00 -36.54
C SER A 931 6.01 4.64 -36.54
N THR A 932 6.02 3.97 -35.39
CA THR A 932 5.27 2.73 -35.16
C THR A 932 4.33 2.95 -33.99
N GLN A 933 3.10 2.42 -34.07
CA GLN A 933 2.13 2.41 -32.98
C GLN A 933 1.69 0.96 -32.72
N VAL A 934 1.47 0.62 -31.46
CA VAL A 934 0.96 -0.68 -31.03
C VAL A 934 -0.39 -0.51 -30.34
N HIS A 935 -1.37 -1.29 -30.80
CA HIS A 935 -2.71 -1.37 -30.20
C HIS A 935 -3.08 -2.82 -29.98
N GLU A 936 -3.82 -3.11 -28.92
CA GLU A 936 -4.32 -4.44 -28.61
C GLU A 936 -5.81 -4.38 -28.25
N ILE A 937 -6.58 -5.34 -28.74
CA ILE A 937 -7.95 -5.57 -28.23
C ILE A 937 -7.81 -6.28 -26.89
N CYS A 938 -7.89 -5.53 -25.80
CA CYS A 938 -7.75 -6.05 -24.44
C CYS A 938 -9.02 -6.81 -24.02
N GLY A 939 -8.87 -7.77 -23.11
CA GLY A 939 -9.98 -8.35 -22.37
C GLY A 939 -10.28 -7.52 -21.13
N GLY A 940 -11.56 -7.19 -20.89
CA GLY A 940 -11.92 -6.16 -19.91
C GLY A 940 -11.44 -4.76 -20.34
N ASP A 941 -11.97 -3.71 -19.72
CA ASP A 941 -11.68 -2.33 -20.13
C ASP A 941 -11.57 -1.36 -18.94
N GLY A 942 -10.99 -1.84 -17.84
CA GLY A 942 -10.74 -1.06 -16.63
C GLY A 942 -11.87 -1.14 -15.62
N TYR A 943 -12.40 0.00 -15.17
CA TYR A 943 -13.43 0.05 -14.12
C TYR A 943 -14.83 -0.15 -14.70
N PHE A 944 -15.38 -1.35 -14.53
CA PHE A 944 -16.77 -1.71 -14.85
C PHE A 944 -17.18 -1.50 -16.32
N ALA A 945 -16.22 -1.45 -17.24
CA ALA A 945 -16.46 -1.07 -18.62
C ALA A 945 -16.17 -2.21 -19.60
N SER A 946 -16.87 -2.18 -20.75
CA SER A 946 -16.52 -2.89 -21.97
C SER A 946 -16.52 -1.90 -23.14
N ASN A 947 -15.40 -1.76 -23.84
CA ASN A 947 -15.23 -0.86 -24.98
C ASN A 947 -15.72 -1.52 -26.28
N GLU A 948 -16.13 -0.72 -27.27
CA GLU A 948 -16.40 -1.20 -28.63
C GLU A 948 -15.15 -1.90 -29.19
N ARG A 949 -15.32 -3.08 -29.82
CA ARG A 949 -14.23 -3.90 -30.39
C ARG A 949 -13.71 -3.39 -31.74
N ARG A 950 -13.79 -2.08 -31.98
CA ARG A 950 -13.28 -1.39 -33.17
C ARG A 950 -12.07 -0.54 -32.80
N LEU A 951 -10.98 -0.70 -33.53
CA LEU A 951 -9.78 0.12 -33.34
C LEU A 951 -9.83 1.35 -34.25
N ILE A 952 -9.85 2.54 -33.67
CA ILE A 952 -9.67 3.80 -34.37
C ILE A 952 -8.22 4.24 -34.18
N LEU A 953 -7.46 4.26 -35.28
CA LEU A 953 -6.03 4.54 -35.27
C LEU A 953 -5.78 5.92 -35.86
N GLY A 954 -5.21 6.84 -35.07
CA GLY A 954 -4.75 8.14 -35.53
C GLY A 954 -3.46 8.03 -36.34
N LEU A 955 -3.42 8.70 -37.48
CA LEU A 955 -2.28 8.71 -38.41
C LEU A 955 -1.63 10.09 -38.51
N GLY A 956 -2.13 11.09 -37.76
CA GLY A 956 -1.69 12.48 -37.85
C GLY A 956 -1.78 12.98 -39.30
N SER A 957 -0.68 13.48 -39.84
CA SER A 957 -0.66 13.95 -41.23
C SER A 957 -0.41 12.85 -42.28
N ALA A 958 -0.15 11.61 -41.88
CA ALA A 958 0.19 10.52 -42.80
C ALA A 958 -1.01 10.14 -43.67
N ARG A 959 -0.78 10.00 -44.98
CA ARG A 959 -1.84 9.68 -45.97
C ARG A 959 -1.92 8.20 -46.31
N THR A 960 -0.94 7.44 -45.88
CA THR A 960 -0.80 6.00 -46.13
C THR A 960 -0.18 5.36 -44.91
N VAL A 961 -0.64 4.16 -44.56
CA VAL A 961 0.03 3.26 -43.63
C VAL A 961 0.97 2.39 -44.43
N ASP A 962 2.27 2.52 -44.15
CA ASP A 962 3.32 1.82 -44.88
C ASP A 962 3.23 0.30 -44.63
N ARG A 963 2.90 -0.08 -43.40
CA ARG A 963 2.69 -1.48 -43.00
C ARG A 963 1.68 -1.60 -41.86
N LEU A 964 0.72 -2.51 -42.00
CA LEU A 964 -0.15 -2.99 -40.94
C LEU A 964 0.16 -4.46 -40.70
N GLU A 965 0.47 -4.83 -39.47
CA GLU A 965 0.61 -6.22 -39.02
C GLU A 965 -0.44 -6.51 -37.95
N ILE A 966 -1.17 -7.60 -38.09
CA ILE A 966 -2.04 -8.16 -37.04
C ILE A 966 -1.43 -9.46 -36.56
N ARG A 967 -1.14 -9.56 -35.27
CA ARG A 967 -0.82 -10.81 -34.58
C ARG A 967 -2.09 -11.31 -33.90
N TRP A 968 -2.57 -12.47 -34.34
CA TRP A 968 -3.81 -13.07 -33.86
C TRP A 968 -3.61 -13.81 -32.51
N PRO A 969 -4.66 -13.93 -31.67
CA PRO A 969 -4.58 -14.57 -30.34
C PRO A 969 -3.99 -15.99 -30.35
N GLN A 970 -4.47 -16.89 -31.22
CA GLN A 970 -3.91 -18.25 -31.32
C GLN A 970 -2.53 -18.32 -32.00
N GLY A 971 -2.00 -17.18 -32.43
CA GLY A 971 -0.76 -17.08 -33.18
C GLY A 971 -1.00 -17.14 -34.69
N GLY A 972 -0.01 -16.65 -35.42
CA GLY A 972 -0.17 -16.30 -36.83
C GLY A 972 -0.14 -14.79 -37.01
N LYS A 973 0.34 -14.36 -38.17
CA LYS A 973 0.49 -12.96 -38.51
C LYS A 973 -0.02 -12.72 -39.91
N ASP A 974 -0.89 -11.73 -40.05
CA ASP A 974 -1.27 -11.20 -41.35
C ASP A 974 -0.66 -9.80 -41.52
N GLN A 975 -0.25 -9.49 -42.74
CA GLN A 975 0.43 -8.23 -43.07
C GLN A 975 -0.13 -7.62 -44.35
N TRP A 976 -0.27 -6.30 -44.32
CA TRP A 976 -0.72 -5.47 -45.43
C TRP A 976 0.16 -4.23 -45.53
N PHE A 977 0.26 -3.68 -46.74
CA PHE A 977 1.15 -2.56 -47.06
C PHE A 977 0.41 -1.50 -47.86
N ASP A 978 0.91 -0.27 -47.83
CA ASP A 978 0.43 0.86 -48.62
C ASP A 978 -1.09 1.11 -48.47
N ILE A 979 -1.62 0.97 -47.25
CA ILE A 979 -3.05 1.15 -46.98
C ILE A 979 -3.37 2.64 -46.99
N PRO A 980 -4.34 3.12 -47.79
CA PRO A 980 -4.74 4.52 -47.77
C PRO A 980 -5.28 4.92 -46.40
N ALA A 981 -4.87 6.09 -45.90
CA ALA A 981 -5.58 6.74 -44.79
C ALA A 981 -7.03 7.05 -45.18
N GLU A 982 -7.86 7.42 -44.21
CA GLU A 982 -9.30 7.63 -44.39
C GLU A 982 -10.02 6.38 -44.90
N SER A 983 -9.61 5.21 -44.38
CA SER A 983 -10.19 3.91 -44.73
C SER A 983 -10.70 3.17 -43.49
N SER A 984 -11.69 2.30 -43.70
CA SER A 984 -12.14 1.28 -42.76
C SER A 984 -11.87 -0.11 -43.35
N LEU A 985 -11.27 -0.99 -42.56
CA LEU A 985 -10.90 -2.34 -42.97
C LEU A 985 -11.61 -3.36 -42.07
N VAL A 986 -12.31 -4.30 -42.70
CA VAL A 986 -12.76 -5.53 -42.05
C VAL A 986 -11.73 -6.62 -42.37
N LEU A 987 -11.05 -7.11 -41.33
CA LEU A 987 -9.97 -8.08 -41.42
C LEU A 987 -10.43 -9.40 -40.80
N ILE A 988 -10.45 -10.45 -41.61
CA ILE A 988 -10.79 -11.80 -41.17
C ILE A 988 -9.51 -12.64 -41.18
N GLU A 989 -9.21 -13.32 -40.08
CA GLU A 989 -7.99 -14.11 -39.89
C GLU A 989 -7.69 -15.03 -41.09
N GLY A 990 -6.52 -14.86 -41.70
CA GLY A 990 -6.05 -15.66 -42.83
C GLY A 990 -6.79 -15.39 -44.15
N ARG A 991 -7.54 -14.30 -44.28
CA ARG A 991 -8.27 -13.91 -45.49
C ARG A 991 -7.83 -12.53 -46.03
N PRO A 992 -8.04 -12.25 -47.33
CA PRO A 992 -7.84 -10.92 -47.88
C PRO A 992 -8.73 -9.85 -47.20
N PRO A 993 -8.27 -8.60 -47.08
CA PRO A 993 -8.98 -7.55 -46.36
C PRO A 993 -10.16 -7.02 -47.20
N LEU A 994 -11.25 -6.62 -46.55
CA LEU A 994 -12.32 -5.85 -47.16
C LEU A 994 -12.11 -4.36 -46.84
N ILE A 995 -11.70 -3.59 -47.85
CA ILE A 995 -11.40 -2.16 -47.71
C ILE A 995 -12.62 -1.32 -48.11
N ARG A 996 -13.05 -0.43 -47.21
CA ARG A 996 -14.10 0.56 -47.44
C ARG A 996 -13.50 1.96 -47.27
N ALA A 997 -13.75 2.86 -48.22
CA ALA A 997 -13.40 4.27 -48.03
C ALA A 997 -14.31 4.88 -46.95
N LEU A 998 -13.76 5.69 -46.05
CA LEU A 998 -14.58 6.47 -45.14
C LEU A 998 -15.36 7.51 -45.94
N THR A 999 -16.65 7.62 -45.65
CA THR A 999 -17.47 8.66 -46.27
C THR A 999 -17.04 10.00 -45.67
N PRO A 1000 -16.75 11.05 -46.47
CA PRO A 1000 -16.44 12.35 -45.92
C PRO A 1000 -17.61 12.82 -45.04
N ALA A 1001 -17.31 13.23 -43.80
CA ALA A 1001 -18.27 13.80 -42.87
C ALA A 1001 -18.92 15.08 -43.39
#